data_AF-A0A067NH18-F1
#
_entry.id   AF-A0A067NH18-F1
#
_cell.length_a   1.000
_cell.length_b   1.000
_cell.length_c   1.000
_cell.angle_alpha   90.00
_cell.angle_beta   90.00
_cell.angle_gamma   90.00
#
_symmetry.space_group_name_H-M   'P 1'
#
loop_
_entity.id
_entity.type
_entity.pdbx_description
1 polymer ?
#
loop_
_entity_poly.entity_id
_entity_poly.type
_entity_poly.pdbx_seq_one_letter_code
_entity_poly.pdbx_strand_id
1 'polypeptide(L)'
;MSDPFRTPSTSKLNGLPFRSSAIKRDTLAAELEKDPQLSTAKRQQRSQALTSNMAYASLERQLAAVKTTKMELEAKVREKDVLIEQLERDRRLFSDLEKKEREEKERERTEHDEERSRTEAELRSLRTMLNDLREEHADTEDALSSLSRSSKHTIASQATSLSSLTRQNAILTASFAESERIAASRAHELMDLQSELEALRALKERVDKGAKDVEPMAVVRDELHRQAGHTRKLEMMNERLSAEVRGLRERQTSVEVLREEKRALERKVAGLEEMREKAIRLEAEVEAVRHERAQWAHNSSQSPVSVSVTSALTDLRLAHARLLEEHGATTATLRERDSRIGALTRELAESQEAITSLEKSIRVYAAKLERSEGKALLAERQVGFLEAMLASYDAEAAHDNQQSTMMDADAGSSSMSRLRVKQLEEMVDEYRKANDRLMKSLDDIGVDPLSGGKDIQGLKQELSEAQSARAALASDLKARQAETQEHLARIDKLEQELFELSGEVAGGRHVPPGVRVLSMKDNPEEKWFNLRQEALDRLRGENEALMARLRELEDQQPALPSNIMPPPSSNTLNTPNTPNAPASAPAHLVPRESYELALSKTAALAAELTQKDTRLRRLQQVFASKSAEFREAIASILGVKLAFYPNGQVRVTSIFDLNASFVFQPERKGGGTMQLVGQGESVSEDLLGLMQTWIVKEQCIPAFVALVTLDCYEKAKAGEV
;
A
#
# COMPACT_ATOMS: atom_id res chain seq x y z
N MET A 1 -38.98 85.76 -22.35
CA MET A 1 -40.22 85.49 -21.60
C MET A 1 -39.92 85.83 -20.14
N SER A 2 -40.49 86.80 -19.43
CA SER A 2 -41.52 87.81 -19.66
C SER A 2 -41.38 88.79 -18.49
N ASP A 3 -41.44 90.10 -18.75
CA ASP A 3 -41.71 91.19 -17.77
C ASP A 3 -43.15 91.05 -17.16
N PRO A 4 -43.71 91.92 -16.25
CA PRO A 4 -43.23 93.15 -15.55
C PRO A 4 -43.81 93.36 -14.10
N PHE A 5 -43.76 94.63 -13.57
CA PHE A 5 -44.60 95.31 -12.53
C PHE A 5 -44.04 95.41 -11.07
N ARG A 6 -44.18 96.48 -10.25
CA ARG A 6 -44.76 97.85 -10.28
C ARG A 6 -44.39 98.55 -8.94
N THR A 7 -44.25 99.88 -8.91
CA THR A 7 -44.25 100.74 -7.68
C THR A 7 -45.68 100.91 -7.10
N PRO A 8 -45.91 101.40 -5.85
CA PRO A 8 -46.02 102.86 -5.50
C PRO A 8 -45.44 103.21 -4.08
N SER A 9 -44.94 104.43 -3.76
CA SER A 9 -45.53 105.79 -3.56
C SER A 9 -46.20 106.07 -2.18
N THR A 10 -46.00 107.32 -1.70
CA THR A 10 -46.76 108.12 -0.69
C THR A 10 -46.36 107.94 0.80
N SER A 11 -46.29 108.95 1.69
CA SER A 11 -46.56 110.40 1.67
C SER A 11 -46.34 111.04 3.06
N LYS A 12 -45.92 112.33 3.10
CA LYS A 12 -46.44 113.47 3.92
C LYS A 12 -46.33 113.36 5.48
N LEU A 13 -46.26 114.41 6.32
CA LEU A 13 -46.38 115.88 6.28
C LEU A 13 -46.09 116.41 7.72
N ASN A 14 -45.97 117.74 7.83
CA ASN A 14 -46.08 118.61 9.03
C ASN A 14 -44.84 118.74 9.95
N GLY A 15 -44.40 119.92 10.39
CA GLY A 15 -44.94 121.27 10.25
C GLY A 15 -44.96 122.01 11.60
N LEU A 16 -44.13 123.07 11.70
CA LEU A 16 -44.38 124.34 12.41
C LEU A 16 -44.12 124.54 13.93
N PRO A 17 -43.91 125.81 14.37
CA PRO A 17 -42.82 126.27 15.25
C PRO A 17 -43.32 127.12 16.47
N PHE A 18 -42.51 128.09 16.94
CA PHE A 18 -42.72 129.18 17.95
C PHE A 18 -41.98 128.96 19.29
N ARG A 19 -41.52 129.96 20.07
CA ARG A 19 -41.68 131.43 20.11
C ARG A 19 -40.56 132.05 20.96
N SER A 20 -40.18 133.29 20.65
CA SER A 20 -39.41 134.20 21.49
C SER A 20 -40.29 134.87 22.56
N SER A 21 -39.71 135.28 23.70
CA SER A 21 -40.21 136.42 24.48
C SER A 21 -39.12 137.04 25.36
N ALA A 22 -39.09 138.38 25.35
CA ALA A 22 -38.24 139.25 26.13
C ALA A 22 -39.14 140.06 27.09
N ILE A 23 -38.66 140.37 28.31
CA ILE A 23 -39.32 141.30 29.23
C ILE A 23 -38.29 142.24 29.87
N LYS A 24 -38.63 143.53 29.86
CA LYS A 24 -37.96 144.70 30.48
C LYS A 24 -38.79 145.18 31.69
N ARG A 25 -38.20 146.07 32.50
CA ARG A 25 -38.74 146.96 33.56
C ARG A 25 -38.50 146.44 34.99
N ASP A 26 -38.17 147.24 36.01
CA ASP A 26 -38.31 148.70 36.15
C ASP A 26 -37.34 149.29 37.18
N THR A 27 -37.05 150.57 37.00
CA THR A 27 -36.21 151.46 37.81
C THR A 27 -37.10 152.46 38.54
N LEU A 28 -37.25 152.38 39.88
CA LEU A 28 -37.72 153.50 40.72
C LEU A 28 -37.74 153.13 42.20
N ALA A 29 -36.88 153.76 43.00
CA ALA A 29 -37.11 154.15 44.40
C ALA A 29 -35.80 154.74 44.97
N ALA A 30 -35.44 155.91 44.44
CA ALA A 30 -34.75 156.93 45.21
C ALA A 30 -35.80 157.60 46.12
N GLU A 31 -35.48 157.83 47.39
CA GLU A 31 -35.58 159.15 48.05
C GLU A 31 -35.44 159.06 49.58
N LEU A 32 -34.63 160.00 50.07
CA LEU A 32 -34.60 160.68 51.38
C LEU A 32 -34.43 159.85 52.67
N GLU A 33 -33.28 159.94 53.33
CA GLU A 33 -32.82 161.07 54.18
C GLU A 33 -33.61 161.22 55.49
N LYS A 34 -33.14 160.56 56.55
CA LYS A 34 -32.70 161.13 57.84
C LYS A 34 -32.25 159.97 58.75
N ASP A 35 -31.23 160.23 59.55
CA ASP A 35 -30.54 159.35 60.52
C ASP A 35 -29.28 158.59 60.02
N PRO A 36 -28.07 159.14 60.24
CA PRO A 36 -26.79 158.68 59.66
C PRO A 36 -26.13 157.49 60.41
N GLN A 37 -26.90 156.60 61.03
CA GLN A 37 -26.36 155.41 61.72
C GLN A 37 -27.09 154.09 61.37
N LEU A 38 -28.13 154.10 60.52
CA LEU A 38 -28.92 152.90 60.13
C LEU A 38 -28.90 152.58 58.61
N SER A 39 -28.24 153.40 57.78
CA SER A 39 -28.28 153.31 56.30
C SER A 39 -27.26 152.33 55.66
N THR A 40 -26.14 152.03 56.33
CA THR A 40 -25.10 151.13 55.80
C THR A 40 -25.53 149.66 55.81
N ALA A 41 -26.29 149.23 56.83
CA ALA A 41 -26.76 147.85 56.97
C ALA A 41 -27.80 147.46 55.91
N LYS A 42 -28.78 148.35 55.60
CA LYS A 42 -29.81 148.06 54.58
C LYS A 42 -29.26 148.05 53.14
N ARG A 43 -28.21 148.83 52.84
CA ARG A 43 -27.53 148.82 51.53
C ARG A 43 -26.73 147.55 51.31
N GLN A 44 -26.04 147.04 52.34
CA GLN A 44 -25.35 145.76 52.29
C GLN A 44 -26.33 144.59 52.11
N GLN A 45 -27.47 144.60 52.81
CA GLN A 45 -28.48 143.56 52.70
C GLN A 45 -29.12 143.50 51.29
N ARG A 46 -29.41 144.65 50.66
CA ARG A 46 -29.93 144.68 49.27
C ARG A 46 -28.88 144.29 48.24
N SER A 47 -27.61 144.66 48.43
CA SER A 47 -26.51 144.20 47.58
C SER A 47 -26.34 142.68 47.66
N GLN A 48 -26.36 142.12 48.87
CA GLN A 48 -26.32 140.67 49.11
C GLN A 48 -27.53 139.94 48.51
N ALA A 49 -28.72 140.50 48.59
CA ALA A 49 -29.92 139.92 47.96
C ALA A 49 -29.80 139.91 46.43
N LEU A 50 -29.31 140.98 45.80
CA LEU A 50 -29.10 141.03 44.36
C LEU A 50 -27.98 140.10 43.88
N THR A 51 -26.86 140.01 44.62
CA THR A 51 -25.81 139.03 44.28
C THR A 51 -26.30 137.60 44.47
N SER A 52 -27.12 137.33 45.49
CA SER A 52 -27.74 136.02 45.68
C SER A 52 -28.75 135.67 44.58
N ASN A 53 -29.57 136.63 44.12
CA ASN A 53 -30.51 136.41 43.03
C ASN A 53 -29.80 136.25 41.68
N MET A 54 -28.72 136.99 41.43
CA MET A 54 -27.89 136.81 40.23
C MET A 54 -27.15 135.48 40.25
N ALA A 55 -26.67 135.03 41.42
CA ALA A 55 -26.09 133.71 41.59
C ALA A 55 -27.13 132.59 41.44
N TYR A 56 -28.36 132.78 41.95
CA TYR A 56 -29.45 131.84 41.79
C TYR A 56 -29.90 131.74 40.32
N ALA A 57 -30.07 132.86 39.62
CA ALA A 57 -30.41 132.89 38.20
C ALA A 57 -29.29 132.37 37.29
N SER A 58 -28.02 132.48 37.68
CA SER A 58 -26.90 131.87 36.96
C SER A 58 -26.85 130.36 37.21
N LEU A 59 -27.10 129.91 38.45
CA LEU A 59 -27.25 128.49 38.79
C LEU A 59 -28.44 127.85 38.08
N GLU A 60 -29.59 128.52 37.98
CA GLU A 60 -30.76 128.02 37.23
C GLU A 60 -30.47 127.90 35.73
N ARG A 61 -29.75 128.87 35.14
CA ARG A 61 -29.29 128.76 33.75
C ARG A 61 -28.30 127.64 33.56
N GLN A 62 -27.37 127.45 34.49
CA GLN A 62 -26.43 126.32 34.47
C GLN A 62 -27.17 124.99 34.62
N LEU A 63 -28.15 124.90 35.51
CA LEU A 63 -28.95 123.71 35.76
C LEU A 63 -29.83 123.39 34.53
N ALA A 64 -30.42 124.40 33.89
CA ALA A 64 -31.14 124.23 32.62
C ALA A 64 -30.20 123.76 31.49
N ALA A 65 -29.01 124.35 31.36
CA ALA A 65 -28.01 123.94 30.36
C ALA A 65 -27.49 122.51 30.62
N VAL A 66 -27.30 122.12 31.88
CA VAL A 66 -26.94 120.74 32.26
C VAL A 66 -28.09 119.78 31.97
N LYS A 67 -29.35 120.19 32.18
CA LYS A 67 -30.52 119.38 31.82
C LYS A 67 -30.64 119.19 30.31
N THR A 68 -30.44 120.21 29.49
CA THR A 68 -30.48 120.08 28.02
C THR A 68 -29.33 119.22 27.51
N THR A 69 -28.10 119.42 28.01
CA THR A 69 -26.97 118.57 27.62
C THR A 69 -27.16 117.13 28.08
N LYS A 70 -27.74 116.90 29.27
CA LYS A 70 -28.13 115.56 29.72
C LYS A 70 -29.15 114.93 28.77
N MET A 71 -30.22 115.65 28.40
CA MET A 71 -31.22 115.14 27.46
C MET A 71 -30.62 114.85 26.07
N GLU A 72 -29.73 115.70 25.58
CA GLU A 72 -29.01 115.48 24.31
C GLU A 72 -28.07 114.28 24.38
N LEU A 73 -27.36 114.09 25.50
CA LEU A 73 -26.51 112.92 25.71
C LEU A 73 -27.35 111.65 25.83
N GLU A 74 -28.47 111.68 26.55
CA GLU A 74 -29.39 110.55 26.62
C GLU A 74 -30.03 110.22 25.27
N ALA A 75 -30.36 111.22 24.45
CA ALA A 75 -30.84 111.01 23.08
C ALA A 75 -29.76 110.35 22.21
N LYS A 76 -28.52 110.84 22.28
CA LYS A 76 -27.36 110.24 21.59
C LYS A 76 -27.04 108.82 22.06
N VAL A 77 -27.25 108.52 23.35
CA VAL A 77 -27.10 107.16 23.87
C VAL A 77 -28.17 106.25 23.26
N ARG A 78 -29.44 106.66 23.26
CA ARG A 78 -30.53 105.87 22.65
C ARG A 78 -30.33 105.67 21.14
N GLU A 79 -29.89 106.70 20.42
CA GLU A 79 -29.58 106.58 18.98
C GLU A 79 -28.43 105.58 18.74
N LYS A 80 -27.39 105.62 19.58
CA LYS A 80 -26.30 104.64 19.52
C LYS A 80 -26.77 103.24 19.88
N ASP A 81 -27.66 103.09 20.86
CA ASP A 81 -28.21 101.79 21.23
C ASP A 81 -29.00 101.18 20.06
N VAL A 82 -29.84 101.95 19.39
CA VAL A 82 -30.58 101.49 18.18
C VAL A 82 -29.61 101.12 17.05
N LEU A 83 -28.57 101.92 16.83
CA LEU A 83 -27.54 101.60 15.83
C LEU A 83 -26.75 100.34 16.20
N ILE A 84 -26.39 100.16 17.47
CA ILE A 84 -25.73 98.95 17.98
C ILE A 84 -26.64 97.74 17.75
N GLU A 85 -27.94 97.82 18.07
CA GLU A 85 -28.87 96.73 17.82
C GLU A 85 -29.02 96.41 16.32
N GLN A 86 -29.03 97.41 15.43
CA GLN A 86 -29.04 97.19 13.99
C GLN A 86 -27.77 96.49 13.52
N LEU A 87 -26.60 96.98 13.93
CA LEU A 87 -25.31 96.36 13.61
C LEU A 87 -25.17 94.96 14.19
N GLU A 88 -25.74 94.69 15.37
CA GLU A 88 -25.78 93.34 15.94
C GLU A 88 -26.68 92.40 15.17
N ARG A 89 -27.85 92.87 14.71
CA ARG A 89 -28.74 92.07 13.83
C ARG A 89 -28.04 91.78 12.51
N ASP A 90 -27.43 92.77 11.88
CA ASP A 90 -26.69 92.60 10.63
C ASP A 90 -25.50 91.65 10.82
N ARG A 91 -24.74 91.80 11.92
CA ARG A 91 -23.64 90.88 12.26
C ARG A 91 -24.12 89.45 12.43
N ARG A 92 -25.28 89.24 13.08
CA ARG A 92 -25.89 87.91 13.24
C ARG A 92 -26.31 87.35 11.88
N LEU A 93 -26.99 88.14 11.05
CA LEU A 93 -27.39 87.76 9.70
C LEU A 93 -26.19 87.38 8.83
N PHE A 94 -25.13 88.19 8.79
CA PHE A 94 -23.91 87.84 8.07
C PHE A 94 -23.26 86.58 8.63
N SER A 95 -23.21 86.43 9.96
CA SER A 95 -22.66 85.19 10.56
C SER A 95 -23.48 83.95 10.21
N ASP A 96 -24.80 84.07 10.09
CA ASP A 96 -25.68 82.96 9.74
C ASP A 96 -25.65 82.66 8.24
N LEU A 97 -25.50 83.67 7.38
CA LEU A 97 -25.26 83.48 5.94
C LEU A 97 -23.90 82.81 5.70
N GLU A 98 -22.83 83.27 6.35
CA GLU A 98 -21.52 82.63 6.24
C GLU A 98 -21.53 81.20 6.82
N LYS A 99 -22.28 80.93 7.89
CA LYS A 99 -22.46 79.56 8.39
C LYS A 99 -23.18 78.68 7.38
N LYS A 100 -24.28 79.15 6.79
CA LYS A 100 -25.01 78.40 5.75
C LYS A 100 -24.14 78.12 4.53
N GLU A 101 -23.38 79.10 4.06
CA GLU A 101 -22.47 78.91 2.92
C GLU A 101 -21.33 77.91 3.27
N ARG A 102 -20.81 77.95 4.49
CA ARG A 102 -19.83 76.95 4.97
C ARG A 102 -20.47 75.55 5.03
N GLU A 103 -21.67 75.44 5.59
CA GLU A 103 -22.40 74.17 5.66
C GLU A 103 -22.74 73.60 4.28
N GLU A 104 -23.16 74.43 3.31
CA GLU A 104 -23.43 74.00 1.93
C GLU A 104 -22.16 73.52 1.25
N LYS A 105 -21.05 74.27 1.37
CA LYS A 105 -19.74 73.84 0.85
C LYS A 105 -19.23 72.56 1.51
N GLU A 106 -19.47 72.38 2.81
CA GLU A 106 -19.13 71.15 3.52
C GLU A 106 -19.98 69.98 3.02
N ARG A 107 -21.29 70.17 2.81
CA ARG A 107 -22.18 69.15 2.24
C ARG A 107 -21.75 68.74 0.84
N GLU A 108 -21.51 69.70 -0.06
CA GLU A 108 -21.04 69.44 -1.43
C GLU A 108 -19.69 68.69 -1.44
N ARG A 109 -18.76 69.05 -0.53
CA ARG A 109 -17.49 68.33 -0.37
C ARG A 109 -17.71 66.91 0.11
N THR A 110 -18.56 66.69 1.11
CA THR A 110 -18.85 65.34 1.60
C THR A 110 -19.52 64.48 0.53
N GLU A 111 -20.47 65.03 -0.23
CA GLU A 111 -21.12 64.32 -1.33
C GLU A 111 -20.13 63.96 -2.44
N HIS A 112 -19.26 64.90 -2.83
CA HIS A 112 -18.20 64.64 -3.80
C HIS A 112 -17.16 63.62 -3.31
N ASP A 113 -16.76 63.68 -2.04
CA ASP A 113 -15.82 62.72 -1.44
C ASP A 113 -16.46 61.32 -1.33
N GLU A 114 -17.76 61.24 -1.02
CA GLU A 114 -18.52 60.00 -1.03
C GLU A 114 -18.64 59.40 -2.44
N GLU A 115 -18.98 60.21 -3.45
CA GLU A 115 -19.03 59.77 -4.86
C GLU A 115 -17.66 59.31 -5.37
N ARG A 116 -16.59 60.04 -5.03
CA ARG A 116 -15.21 59.61 -5.31
C ARG A 116 -14.89 58.29 -4.62
N SER A 117 -15.22 58.14 -3.35
CA SER A 117 -14.97 56.92 -2.60
C SER A 117 -15.73 55.72 -3.18
N ARG A 118 -17.01 55.93 -3.58
CA ARG A 118 -17.84 54.91 -4.27
C ARG A 118 -17.23 54.49 -5.61
N THR A 119 -16.89 55.46 -6.47
CA THR A 119 -16.27 55.16 -7.78
C THR A 119 -14.89 54.54 -7.66
N GLU A 120 -14.08 54.95 -6.68
CA GLU A 120 -12.79 54.32 -6.37
C GLU A 120 -12.95 52.90 -5.81
N ALA A 121 -13.99 52.63 -5.02
CA ALA A 121 -14.31 51.30 -4.53
C ALA A 121 -14.78 50.38 -5.68
N GLU A 122 -15.60 50.88 -6.60
CA GLU A 122 -16.02 50.17 -7.82
C GLU A 122 -14.84 49.91 -8.77
N LEU A 123 -13.95 50.88 -8.98
CA LEU A 123 -12.73 50.67 -9.76
C LEU A 123 -11.81 49.64 -9.13
N ARG A 124 -11.72 49.62 -7.79
CA ARG A 124 -10.95 48.60 -7.07
C ARG A 124 -11.58 47.22 -7.23
N SER A 125 -12.90 47.09 -7.06
CA SER A 125 -13.59 45.82 -7.22
C SER A 125 -13.55 45.30 -8.66
N LEU A 126 -13.69 46.18 -9.67
CA LEU A 126 -13.52 45.82 -11.08
C LEU A 126 -12.10 45.39 -11.40
N ARG A 127 -11.08 46.02 -10.79
CA ARG A 127 -9.68 45.59 -10.95
C ARG A 127 -9.40 44.24 -10.30
N THR A 128 -9.96 43.97 -9.10
CA THR A 128 -9.82 42.66 -8.46
C THR A 128 -10.53 41.60 -9.29
N MET A 129 -11.78 41.83 -9.70
CA MET A 129 -12.51 40.90 -10.58
C MET A 129 -11.77 40.62 -11.89
N LEU A 130 -11.19 41.65 -12.53
CA LEU A 130 -10.38 41.45 -13.74
C LEU A 130 -9.09 40.66 -13.49
N ASN A 131 -8.49 40.76 -12.30
CA ASN A 131 -7.33 39.96 -11.95
C ASN A 131 -7.75 38.51 -11.67
N ASP A 132 -8.82 38.32 -10.89
CA ASP A 132 -9.37 37.01 -10.58
C ASP A 132 -9.75 36.25 -11.86
N LEU A 133 -10.47 36.89 -12.80
CA LEU A 133 -10.81 36.29 -14.09
C LEU A 133 -9.57 35.96 -14.94
N ARG A 134 -8.47 36.73 -14.82
CA ARG A 134 -7.22 36.44 -15.54
C ARG A 134 -6.47 35.27 -14.92
N GLU A 135 -6.47 35.17 -13.59
CA GLU A 135 -5.92 34.02 -12.87
C GLU A 135 -6.71 32.75 -13.19
N GLU A 136 -8.05 32.80 -13.14
CA GLU A 136 -8.91 31.68 -13.56
C GLU A 136 -8.66 31.29 -15.02
N HIS A 137 -8.48 32.26 -15.92
CA HIS A 137 -8.14 31.96 -17.32
C HIS A 137 -6.79 31.26 -17.43
N ALA A 138 -5.75 31.76 -16.77
CA ALA A 138 -4.42 31.14 -16.77
C ALA A 138 -4.47 29.70 -16.20
N ASP A 139 -5.17 29.50 -15.09
CA ASP A 139 -5.36 28.19 -14.48
C ASP A 139 -6.08 27.21 -15.42
N THR A 140 -7.11 27.69 -16.13
CA THR A 140 -7.84 26.85 -17.11
C THR A 140 -7.00 26.52 -18.34
N GLU A 141 -6.15 27.45 -18.81
CA GLU A 141 -5.21 27.20 -19.91
C GLU A 141 -4.13 26.18 -19.50
N ASP A 142 -3.62 26.26 -18.27
CA ASP A 142 -2.67 25.29 -17.72
C ASP A 142 -3.31 23.91 -17.52
N ALA A 143 -4.55 23.85 -17.03
CA ALA A 143 -5.33 22.62 -16.95
C ALA A 143 -5.59 22.01 -18.34
N LEU A 144 -5.93 22.82 -19.35
CA LEU A 144 -6.12 22.36 -20.72
C LEU A 144 -4.81 21.89 -21.34
N SER A 145 -3.71 22.59 -21.12
CA SER A 145 -2.39 22.22 -21.65
C SER A 145 -1.88 20.91 -21.04
N SER A 146 -2.09 20.71 -19.73
CA SER A 146 -1.74 19.47 -19.03
C SER A 146 -2.64 18.29 -19.44
N LEU A 147 -3.94 18.51 -19.62
CA LEU A 147 -4.86 17.52 -20.15
C LEU A 147 -4.54 17.17 -21.61
N SER A 148 -4.17 18.16 -22.43
CA SER A 148 -3.72 17.95 -23.81
C SER A 148 -2.43 17.12 -23.87
N ARG A 149 -1.45 17.41 -23.00
CA ARG A 149 -0.20 16.64 -22.89
C ARG A 149 -0.45 15.21 -22.43
N SER A 150 -1.28 15.00 -21.41
CA SER A 150 -1.62 13.66 -20.92
C SER A 150 -2.42 12.88 -21.96
N SER A 151 -3.42 13.48 -22.61
CA SER A 151 -4.18 12.87 -23.70
C SER A 151 -3.26 12.47 -24.86
N LYS A 152 -2.39 13.37 -25.34
CA LYS A 152 -1.38 13.06 -26.36
C LYS A 152 -0.46 11.91 -25.94
N HIS A 153 -0.04 11.88 -24.68
CA HIS A 153 0.77 10.78 -24.15
C HIS A 153 0.01 9.45 -24.14
N THR A 154 -1.26 9.44 -23.72
CA THR A 154 -2.11 8.23 -23.76
C THR A 154 -2.39 7.76 -25.17
N ILE A 155 -2.59 8.68 -26.13
CA ILE A 155 -2.77 8.33 -27.54
C ILE A 155 -1.48 7.73 -28.10
N ALA A 156 -0.31 8.30 -27.77
CA ALA A 156 0.97 7.77 -28.20
C ALA A 156 1.25 6.38 -27.61
N SER A 157 0.94 6.16 -26.32
CA SER A 157 1.11 4.86 -25.67
C SER A 157 0.12 3.82 -26.21
N GLN A 158 -1.12 4.20 -26.49
CA GLN A 158 -2.09 3.33 -27.14
C GLN A 158 -1.66 3.00 -28.57
N ALA A 159 -1.15 3.96 -29.34
CA ALA A 159 -0.65 3.73 -30.69
C ALA A 159 0.55 2.76 -30.73
N THR A 160 1.48 2.85 -29.76
CA THR A 160 2.59 1.88 -29.65
C THR A 160 2.10 0.50 -29.20
N SER A 161 1.11 0.44 -28.32
CA SER A 161 0.49 -0.83 -27.93
C SER A 161 -0.22 -1.50 -29.13
N LEU A 162 -0.97 -0.73 -29.91
CA LEU A 162 -1.65 -1.21 -31.11
C LEU A 162 -0.65 -1.66 -32.16
N SER A 163 0.44 -0.92 -32.40
CA SER A 163 1.47 -1.35 -33.37
C SER A 163 2.17 -2.64 -32.94
N SER A 164 2.43 -2.81 -31.63
CA SER A 164 2.95 -4.05 -31.06
C SER A 164 1.98 -5.21 -31.24
N LEU A 165 0.71 -5.01 -30.91
CA LEU A 165 -0.34 -6.04 -31.05
C LEU A 165 -0.59 -6.42 -32.51
N THR A 166 -0.49 -5.44 -33.42
CA THR A 166 -0.61 -5.65 -34.87
C THR A 166 0.58 -6.48 -35.37
N ARG A 167 1.81 -6.19 -34.90
CA ARG A 167 2.99 -6.99 -35.22
C ARG A 167 2.89 -8.41 -34.67
N GLN A 168 2.39 -8.59 -33.45
CA GLN A 168 2.18 -9.91 -32.86
C GLN A 168 1.14 -10.71 -33.65
N ASN A 169 0.01 -10.10 -34.02
CA ASN A 169 -0.98 -10.73 -34.88
C ASN A 169 -0.38 -11.13 -36.23
N ALA A 170 0.42 -10.26 -36.86
CA ALA A 170 1.09 -10.60 -38.11
C ALA A 170 2.00 -11.84 -37.98
N ILE A 171 2.79 -11.92 -36.89
CA ILE A 171 3.63 -13.09 -36.61
C ILE A 171 2.78 -14.35 -36.39
N LEU A 172 1.71 -14.26 -35.61
CA LEU A 172 0.81 -15.39 -35.35
C LEU A 172 0.08 -15.85 -36.61
N THR A 173 -0.36 -14.92 -37.47
CA THR A 173 -0.97 -15.28 -38.76
C THR A 173 0.04 -15.97 -39.69
N ALA A 174 1.31 -15.53 -39.66
CA ALA A 174 2.37 -16.17 -40.44
C ALA A 174 2.70 -17.58 -39.92
N SER A 175 2.81 -17.78 -38.60
CA SER A 175 3.06 -19.10 -38.02
C SER A 175 1.87 -20.04 -38.21
N PHE A 176 0.64 -19.53 -38.14
CA PHE A 176 -0.56 -20.29 -38.45
C PHE A 176 -0.55 -20.75 -39.91
N ALA A 177 -0.28 -19.84 -40.86
CA ALA A 177 -0.18 -20.19 -42.28
C ALA A 177 0.94 -21.20 -42.57
N GLU A 178 2.07 -21.11 -41.87
CA GLU A 178 3.14 -22.12 -41.97
C GLU A 178 2.68 -23.48 -41.42
N SER A 179 1.98 -23.49 -40.29
CA SER A 179 1.44 -24.73 -39.72
C SER A 179 0.39 -25.38 -40.63
N GLU A 180 -0.45 -24.59 -41.30
CA GLU A 180 -1.39 -25.08 -42.30
C GLU A 180 -0.67 -25.66 -43.52
N ARG A 181 0.40 -25.03 -43.99
CA ARG A 181 1.23 -25.57 -45.09
C ARG A 181 1.86 -26.90 -44.73
N ILE A 182 2.42 -27.03 -43.53
CA ILE A 182 3.01 -28.29 -43.05
C ILE A 182 1.92 -29.37 -42.86
N ALA A 183 0.75 -28.99 -42.36
CA ALA A 183 -0.37 -29.92 -42.22
C ALA A 183 -0.86 -30.41 -43.59
N ALA A 184 -0.96 -29.51 -44.58
CA ALA A 184 -1.33 -29.85 -45.95
C ALA A 184 -0.30 -30.76 -46.63
N SER A 185 1.00 -30.49 -46.45
CA SER A 185 2.06 -31.35 -47.01
C SER A 185 2.04 -32.75 -46.40
N ARG A 186 1.88 -32.86 -45.07
CA ARG A 186 1.75 -34.15 -44.38
C ARG A 186 0.48 -34.90 -44.78
N ALA A 187 -0.64 -34.19 -44.98
CA ALA A 187 -1.87 -34.80 -45.47
C ALA A 187 -1.69 -35.39 -46.87
N HIS A 188 -0.93 -34.70 -47.73
CA HIS A 188 -0.59 -35.21 -49.07
C HIS A 188 0.32 -36.44 -48.99
N GLU A 189 1.39 -36.39 -48.21
CA GLU A 189 2.29 -37.54 -47.98
C GLU A 189 1.54 -38.76 -47.40
N LEU A 190 0.60 -38.54 -46.48
CA LEU A 190 -0.24 -39.61 -45.94
C LEU A 190 -1.17 -40.19 -47.01
N MET A 191 -1.70 -39.37 -47.90
CA MET A 191 -2.52 -39.83 -49.02
C MET A 191 -1.69 -40.65 -50.02
N ASP A 192 -0.46 -40.23 -50.31
CA ASP A 192 0.47 -40.96 -51.15
C ASP A 192 0.81 -42.33 -50.53
N LEU A 193 1.19 -42.37 -49.25
CA LEU A 193 1.45 -43.61 -48.51
C LEU A 193 0.22 -44.53 -48.44
N GLN A 194 -0.99 -43.97 -48.29
CA GLN A 194 -2.22 -44.75 -48.35
C GLN A 194 -2.40 -45.39 -49.73
N SER A 195 -2.14 -44.65 -50.81
CA SER A 195 -2.22 -45.18 -52.17
C SER A 195 -1.18 -46.29 -52.42
N GLU A 196 0.03 -46.13 -51.91
CA GLU A 196 1.08 -47.17 -51.98
C GLU A 196 0.69 -48.42 -51.19
N LEU A 197 0.14 -48.25 -49.97
CA LEU A 197 -0.35 -49.37 -49.17
C LEU A 197 -1.52 -50.09 -49.85
N GLU A 198 -2.43 -49.37 -50.49
CA GLU A 198 -3.51 -49.97 -51.29
C GLU A 198 -2.97 -50.73 -52.49
N ALA A 199 -1.98 -50.19 -53.20
CA ALA A 199 -1.30 -50.87 -54.30
C ALA A 199 -0.58 -52.14 -53.83
N LEU A 200 0.14 -52.10 -52.72
CA LEU A 200 0.81 -53.25 -52.10
C LEU A 200 -0.20 -54.28 -51.59
N ARG A 201 -1.32 -53.84 -51.01
CA ARG A 201 -2.43 -54.74 -50.62
C ARG A 201 -3.04 -55.43 -51.82
N ALA A 202 -3.25 -54.73 -52.93
CA ALA A 202 -3.75 -55.33 -54.17
C ALA A 202 -2.76 -56.33 -54.78
N LEU A 203 -1.45 -56.05 -54.71
CA LEU A 203 -0.38 -56.97 -55.08
C LEU A 203 -0.35 -58.21 -54.18
N LYS A 204 -0.44 -58.01 -52.86
CA LYS A 204 -0.55 -59.11 -51.90
C LYS A 204 -1.80 -59.94 -52.14
N GLU A 205 -2.95 -59.33 -52.40
CA GLU A 205 -4.19 -60.07 -52.69
C GLU A 205 -4.07 -60.87 -54.00
N ARG A 206 -3.31 -60.39 -54.99
CA ARG A 206 -2.95 -61.18 -56.19
C ARG A 206 -2.02 -62.35 -55.86
N VAL A 207 -1.02 -62.15 -54.99
CA VAL A 207 -0.12 -63.21 -54.52
C VAL A 207 -0.87 -64.24 -53.68
N ASP A 208 -1.73 -63.80 -52.75
CA ASP A 208 -2.58 -64.65 -51.92
C ASP A 208 -3.61 -65.42 -52.77
N LYS A 209 -4.12 -64.84 -53.87
CA LYS A 209 -4.92 -65.56 -54.86
C LYS A 209 -4.10 -66.60 -55.64
N GLY A 210 -2.81 -66.36 -55.87
CA GLY A 210 -1.87 -67.34 -56.44
C GLY A 210 -1.34 -68.38 -55.45
N ALA A 211 -1.33 -68.07 -54.15
CA ALA A 211 -0.89 -68.96 -53.06
C ALA A 211 -2.03 -69.81 -52.46
N LYS A 212 -3.25 -69.68 -53.00
CA LYS A 212 -4.37 -70.59 -52.69
C LYS A 212 -4.25 -71.96 -53.38
N ASP A 213 -3.30 -72.10 -54.30
CA ASP A 213 -2.79 -73.40 -54.73
C ASP A 213 -1.52 -73.69 -53.94
N VAL A 214 -1.42 -74.91 -53.39
CA VAL A 214 -0.35 -75.46 -52.52
C VAL A 214 -0.60 -75.26 -51.02
N GLU A 215 -0.25 -76.27 -50.23
CA GLU A 215 -0.71 -76.55 -48.86
C GLU A 215 0.00 -75.83 -47.67
N PRO A 216 0.80 -74.73 -47.75
CA PRO A 216 1.38 -74.12 -46.54
C PRO A 216 0.47 -73.09 -45.83
N MET A 217 -0.86 -73.15 -46.00
CA MET A 217 -1.82 -72.21 -45.37
C MET A 217 -1.92 -72.31 -43.83
N ALA A 218 -1.35 -73.34 -43.21
CA ALA A 218 -1.24 -73.43 -41.75
C ALA A 218 -0.06 -72.62 -41.23
N VAL A 219 1.13 -72.81 -41.83
CA VAL A 219 2.36 -72.08 -41.46
C VAL A 219 2.21 -70.58 -41.71
N VAL A 220 1.57 -70.19 -42.81
CA VAL A 220 1.27 -68.77 -43.10
C VAL A 220 0.30 -68.18 -42.07
N ARG A 221 -0.67 -68.96 -41.56
CA ARG A 221 -1.58 -68.50 -40.50
C ARG A 221 -0.88 -68.30 -39.17
N ASP A 222 -0.03 -69.24 -38.79
CA ASP A 222 0.74 -69.15 -37.55
C ASP A 222 1.72 -67.98 -37.60
N GLU A 223 2.37 -67.76 -38.75
CA GLU A 223 3.27 -66.63 -38.95
C GLU A 223 2.51 -65.31 -39.04
N LEU A 224 1.30 -65.26 -39.64
CA LEU A 224 0.42 -64.10 -39.59
C LEU A 224 -0.07 -63.79 -38.17
N HIS A 225 -0.33 -64.79 -37.33
CA HIS A 225 -0.66 -64.59 -35.92
C HIS A 225 0.54 -64.09 -35.12
N ARG A 226 1.74 -64.59 -35.40
CA ARG A 226 2.99 -64.13 -34.79
C ARG A 226 3.27 -62.68 -35.17
N GLN A 227 3.14 -62.34 -36.45
CA GLN A 227 3.29 -60.99 -36.98
C GLN A 227 2.21 -60.06 -36.46
N ALA A 228 0.94 -60.47 -36.41
CA ALA A 228 -0.14 -59.67 -35.81
C ALA A 228 0.07 -59.43 -34.31
N GLY A 229 0.66 -60.40 -33.60
CA GLY A 229 1.08 -60.23 -32.22
C GLY A 229 2.23 -59.23 -32.07
N HIS A 230 3.19 -59.23 -33.01
CA HIS A 230 4.27 -58.27 -33.04
C HIS A 230 3.80 -56.86 -33.41
N THR A 231 2.91 -56.72 -34.41
CA THR A 231 2.33 -55.41 -34.78
C THR A 231 1.51 -54.84 -33.63
N ARG A 232 0.68 -55.63 -32.94
CA ARG A 232 -0.03 -55.16 -31.74
C ARG A 232 0.91 -54.71 -30.62
N LYS A 233 2.04 -55.40 -30.43
CA LYS A 233 3.07 -54.98 -29.46
C LYS A 233 3.73 -53.66 -29.88
N LEU A 234 4.05 -53.50 -31.16
CA LEU A 234 4.60 -52.25 -31.70
C LEU A 234 3.57 -51.11 -31.65
N GLU A 235 2.30 -51.37 -31.95
CA GLU A 235 1.18 -50.43 -31.83
C GLU A 235 1.02 -49.98 -30.37
N MET A 236 0.98 -50.92 -29.42
CA MET A 236 0.90 -50.59 -27.99
C MET A 236 2.13 -49.81 -27.51
N MET A 237 3.33 -50.15 -27.99
CA MET A 237 4.55 -49.40 -27.69
C MET A 237 4.51 -47.99 -28.29
N ASN A 238 4.00 -47.85 -29.52
CA ASN A 238 3.90 -46.58 -30.22
C ASN A 238 2.81 -45.68 -29.58
N GLU A 239 1.69 -46.25 -29.15
CA GLU A 239 0.68 -45.55 -28.36
C GLU A 239 1.24 -45.07 -27.02
N ARG A 240 2.01 -45.92 -26.33
CA ARG A 240 2.68 -45.57 -25.07
C ARG A 240 3.70 -44.44 -25.29
N LEU A 241 4.59 -44.57 -26.26
CA LEU A 241 5.58 -43.53 -26.58
C LEU A 241 4.90 -42.24 -27.05
N SER A 242 3.81 -42.34 -27.81
CA SER A 242 3.02 -41.17 -28.21
C SER A 242 2.35 -40.49 -27.01
N ALA A 243 1.88 -41.25 -26.03
CA ALA A 243 1.34 -40.72 -24.78
C ALA A 243 2.44 -40.05 -23.93
N GLU A 244 3.62 -40.66 -23.84
CA GLU A 244 4.78 -40.08 -23.16
C GLU A 244 5.24 -38.78 -23.84
N VAL A 245 5.30 -38.75 -25.17
CA VAL A 245 5.61 -37.52 -25.95
C VAL A 245 4.54 -36.45 -25.75
N ARG A 246 3.25 -36.80 -25.73
CA ARG A 246 2.18 -35.84 -25.40
C ARG A 246 2.35 -35.28 -23.99
N GLY A 247 2.59 -36.14 -23.00
CA GLY A 247 2.83 -35.71 -21.62
C GLY A 247 4.09 -34.84 -21.47
N LEU A 248 5.17 -35.14 -22.21
CA LEU A 248 6.37 -34.30 -22.22
C LEU A 248 6.12 -32.94 -22.90
N ARG A 249 5.32 -32.89 -23.97
CA ARG A 249 4.93 -31.63 -24.61
C ARG A 249 4.05 -30.77 -23.71
N GLU A 250 3.07 -31.36 -23.01
CA GLU A 250 2.26 -30.65 -22.01
C GLU A 250 3.09 -30.12 -20.85
N ARG A 251 4.08 -30.90 -20.38
CA ARG A 251 5.05 -30.40 -19.40
C ARG A 251 5.88 -29.27 -19.99
N GLN A 252 6.34 -29.36 -21.23
CA GLN A 252 7.10 -28.30 -21.88
C GLN A 252 6.29 -27.00 -22.00
N THR A 253 5.01 -27.06 -22.39
CA THR A 253 4.15 -25.87 -22.44
C THR A 253 3.94 -25.28 -21.05
N SER A 254 3.75 -26.11 -20.01
CA SER A 254 3.66 -25.62 -18.62
C SER A 254 4.97 -24.93 -18.18
N VAL A 255 6.13 -25.48 -18.56
CA VAL A 255 7.44 -24.87 -18.27
C VAL A 255 7.64 -23.58 -19.06
N GLU A 256 7.13 -23.48 -20.29
CA GLU A 256 7.16 -22.25 -21.08
C GLU A 256 6.31 -21.15 -20.44
N VAL A 257 5.10 -21.47 -19.97
CA VAL A 257 4.25 -20.55 -19.19
C VAL A 257 4.99 -20.08 -17.93
N LEU A 258 5.60 -21.00 -17.17
CA LEU A 258 6.38 -20.63 -15.99
C LEU A 258 7.60 -19.76 -16.33
N ARG A 259 8.25 -19.95 -17.50
CA ARG A 259 9.33 -19.08 -17.96
C ARG A 259 8.83 -17.69 -18.35
N GLU A 260 7.65 -17.58 -18.95
CA GLU A 260 7.04 -16.30 -19.27
C GLU A 260 6.61 -15.54 -18.00
N GLU A 261 6.00 -16.24 -17.04
CA GLU A 261 5.69 -15.69 -15.72
C GLU A 261 6.96 -15.24 -15.00
N LYS A 262 8.04 -16.04 -15.04
CA LYS A 262 9.35 -15.65 -14.50
C LYS A 262 9.86 -14.37 -15.16
N ARG A 263 9.86 -14.29 -16.50
CA ARG A 263 10.28 -13.08 -17.23
C ARG A 263 9.38 -11.88 -16.92
N ALA A 264 8.09 -12.09 -16.67
CA ALA A 264 7.17 -11.03 -16.27
C ALA A 264 7.44 -10.54 -14.84
N LEU A 265 7.73 -11.46 -13.92
CA LEU A 265 8.14 -11.14 -12.55
C LEU A 265 9.50 -10.44 -12.52
N GLU A 266 10.49 -10.89 -13.29
CA GLU A 266 11.79 -10.23 -13.45
C GLU A 266 11.63 -8.79 -13.95
N ARG A 267 10.77 -8.55 -14.95
CA ARG A 267 10.46 -7.19 -15.42
C ARG A 267 9.79 -6.33 -14.34
N LYS A 268 8.87 -6.90 -13.55
CA LYS A 268 8.24 -6.20 -12.42
C LYS A 268 9.26 -5.87 -11.33
N VAL A 269 10.15 -6.81 -11.01
CA VAL A 269 11.23 -6.60 -10.04
C VAL A 269 12.17 -5.51 -10.52
N ALA A 270 12.60 -5.52 -11.77
CA ALA A 270 13.42 -4.45 -12.34
C ALA A 270 12.71 -3.08 -12.28
N GLY A 271 11.40 -3.03 -12.57
CA GLY A 271 10.61 -1.80 -12.41
C GLY A 271 10.50 -1.33 -10.95
N LEU A 272 10.37 -2.27 -10.01
CA LEU A 272 10.39 -1.97 -8.58
C LEU A 272 11.76 -1.50 -8.09
N GLU A 273 12.85 -2.06 -8.63
CA GLU A 273 14.23 -1.64 -8.36
C GLU A 273 14.46 -0.20 -8.85
N GLU A 274 14.00 0.15 -10.05
CA GLU A 274 14.09 1.54 -10.55
C GLU A 274 13.29 2.52 -9.65
N MET A 275 12.11 2.12 -9.18
CA MET A 275 11.34 2.93 -8.23
C MET A 275 12.01 3.03 -6.86
N ARG A 276 12.67 1.96 -6.39
CA ARG A 276 13.49 1.99 -5.18
C ARG A 276 14.70 2.91 -5.34
N GLU A 277 15.38 2.88 -6.48
CA GLU A 277 16.47 3.82 -6.76
C GLU A 277 16.00 5.27 -6.77
N LYS A 278 14.84 5.54 -7.38
CA LYS A 278 14.21 6.88 -7.34
C LYS A 278 13.85 7.28 -5.92
N ALA A 279 13.31 6.37 -5.12
CA ALA A 279 13.02 6.61 -3.71
C ALA A 279 14.31 6.92 -2.93
N ILE A 280 15.37 6.14 -3.10
CA ILE A 280 16.69 6.38 -2.48
C ILE A 280 17.26 7.73 -2.89
N ARG A 281 17.17 8.12 -4.17
CA ARG A 281 17.65 9.44 -4.64
C ARG A 281 16.85 10.58 -4.01
N LEU A 282 15.52 10.47 -3.97
CA LEU A 282 14.66 11.48 -3.34
C LEU A 282 14.86 11.53 -1.83
N GLU A 283 15.03 10.39 -1.17
CA GLU A 283 15.37 10.29 0.24
C GLU A 283 16.73 10.96 0.52
N ALA A 284 17.74 10.71 -0.33
CA ALA A 284 19.04 11.35 -0.24
C ALA A 284 18.97 12.87 -0.49
N GLU A 285 18.15 13.34 -1.44
CA GLU A 285 17.90 14.77 -1.66
C GLU A 285 17.21 15.42 -0.45
N VAL A 286 16.20 14.75 0.10
CA VAL A 286 15.49 15.22 1.30
C VAL A 286 16.41 15.23 2.51
N GLU A 287 17.26 14.20 2.68
CA GLU A 287 18.28 14.14 3.72
C GLU A 287 19.34 15.22 3.54
N ALA A 288 19.79 15.49 2.32
CA ALA A 288 20.70 16.59 2.01
C ALA A 288 20.09 17.95 2.39
N VAL A 289 18.84 18.20 1.98
CA VAL A 289 18.11 19.43 2.36
C VAL A 289 17.88 19.52 3.87
N ARG A 290 17.59 18.40 4.55
CA ARG A 290 17.49 18.36 6.01
C ARG A 290 18.83 18.64 6.67
N HIS A 291 19.93 18.09 6.15
CA HIS A 291 21.28 18.36 6.62
C HIS A 291 21.65 19.82 6.41
N GLU A 292 21.35 20.42 5.26
CA GLU A 292 21.56 21.85 5.01
C GLU A 292 20.74 22.72 5.97
N ARG A 293 19.46 22.38 6.18
CA ARG A 293 18.61 23.08 7.17
C ARG A 293 19.12 22.91 8.58
N ALA A 294 19.62 21.73 8.96
CA ALA A 294 20.21 21.47 10.26
C ALA A 294 21.52 22.23 10.43
N GLN A 295 22.37 22.32 9.40
CA GLN A 295 23.58 23.13 9.38
C GLN A 295 23.26 24.62 9.45
N TRP A 296 22.22 25.10 8.76
CA TRP A 296 21.75 26.47 8.85
C TRP A 296 21.12 26.79 10.20
N ALA A 297 20.35 25.86 10.76
CA ALA A 297 19.83 25.97 12.12
C ALA A 297 20.98 25.98 13.12
N HIS A 298 22.00 25.13 12.94
CA HIS A 298 23.20 25.11 13.77
C HIS A 298 23.97 26.44 13.69
N ASN A 299 24.19 26.97 12.48
CA ASN A 299 24.84 28.26 12.23
C ASN A 299 24.01 29.46 12.74
N SER A 300 22.68 29.41 12.63
CA SER A 300 21.74 30.41 13.17
C SER A 300 21.53 30.26 14.68
N SER A 301 21.93 29.12 15.27
CA SER A 301 21.83 28.80 16.69
C SER A 301 23.16 29.04 17.43
N GLN A 302 23.98 29.99 16.99
CA GLN A 302 25.01 30.60 17.83
C GLN A 302 24.33 31.38 18.99
N SER A 303 23.77 30.61 19.92
CA SER A 303 23.08 30.95 21.17
C SER A 303 23.13 29.67 22.04
N PRO A 304 23.20 29.74 23.38
CA PRO A 304 24.08 28.88 24.16
C PRO A 304 23.64 27.39 24.26
N VAL A 305 24.32 26.54 23.47
CA VAL A 305 24.96 25.22 23.73
C VAL A 305 24.19 24.07 24.42
N SER A 306 23.02 24.24 25.05
CA SER A 306 22.42 23.12 25.81
C SER A 306 21.47 22.23 25.00
N VAL A 307 20.49 22.80 24.30
CA VAL A 307 19.40 22.03 23.68
C VAL A 307 19.80 21.37 22.35
N SER A 308 20.61 22.05 21.53
CA SER A 308 21.07 21.53 20.23
C SER A 308 22.08 20.39 20.37
N VAL A 309 22.91 20.41 21.41
CA VAL A 309 23.86 19.33 21.71
C VAL A 309 23.11 18.10 22.23
N THR A 310 22.09 18.29 23.06
CA THR A 310 21.26 17.17 23.52
C THR A 310 20.43 16.56 22.39
N SER A 311 19.88 17.36 21.47
CA SER A 311 19.13 16.83 20.32
C SER A 311 20.04 16.08 19.34
N ALA A 312 21.23 16.63 19.04
CA ALA A 312 22.21 15.95 18.19
C ALA A 312 22.68 14.63 18.84
N LEU A 313 22.85 14.59 20.16
CA LEU A 313 23.20 13.36 20.88
C LEU A 313 22.06 12.33 20.88
N THR A 314 20.80 12.76 21.00
CA THR A 314 19.66 11.83 20.88
C THR A 314 19.51 11.31 19.46
N ASP A 315 19.74 12.14 18.45
CA ASP A 315 19.68 11.74 17.05
C ASP A 315 20.80 10.74 16.72
N LEU A 316 22.02 10.97 17.22
CA LEU A 316 23.14 10.03 17.09
C LEU A 316 22.88 8.71 17.82
N ARG A 317 22.26 8.74 19.02
CA ARG A 317 21.87 7.53 19.75
C ARG A 317 20.82 6.72 19.01
N LEU A 318 19.84 7.40 18.41
CA LEU A 318 18.77 6.78 17.66
C LEU A 318 19.32 6.19 16.34
N ALA A 319 20.21 6.92 15.65
CA ALA A 319 20.91 6.41 14.48
C ALA A 319 21.78 5.19 14.80
N HIS A 320 22.51 5.21 15.92
CA HIS A 320 23.32 4.07 16.36
C HIS A 320 22.46 2.86 16.73
N ALA A 321 21.33 3.08 17.42
CA ALA A 321 20.38 2.01 17.72
C ALA A 321 19.81 1.37 16.45
N ARG A 322 19.42 2.19 15.45
CA ARG A 322 18.96 1.71 14.15
C ARG A 322 20.04 0.92 13.41
N LEU A 323 21.28 1.41 13.37
CA LEU A 323 22.39 0.71 12.74
C LEU A 323 22.70 -0.62 13.42
N LEU A 324 22.60 -0.70 14.74
CA LEU A 324 22.75 -1.97 15.48
C LEU A 324 21.60 -2.95 15.17
N GLU A 325 20.35 -2.47 15.07
CA GLU A 325 19.21 -3.30 14.68
C GLU A 325 19.36 -3.81 13.24
N GLU A 326 19.77 -2.96 12.31
CA GLU A 326 20.03 -3.33 10.91
C GLU A 326 21.21 -4.31 10.80
N HIS A 327 22.29 -4.10 11.57
CA HIS A 327 23.40 -5.04 11.64
C HIS A 327 22.96 -6.40 12.23
N GLY A 328 22.15 -6.39 13.29
CA GLY A 328 21.57 -7.59 13.86
C GLY A 328 20.68 -8.35 12.86
N ALA A 329 19.83 -7.63 12.14
CA ALA A 329 18.96 -8.20 11.10
C ALA A 329 19.77 -8.78 9.93
N THR A 330 20.73 -8.02 9.40
CA THR A 330 21.58 -8.46 8.28
C THR A 330 22.44 -9.67 8.67
N THR A 331 23.06 -9.68 9.85
CA THR A 331 23.82 -10.85 10.35
C THR A 331 22.94 -12.08 10.57
N ALA A 332 21.70 -11.91 11.03
CA ALA A 332 20.74 -13.02 11.13
C ALA A 332 20.40 -13.59 9.73
N THR A 333 20.14 -12.73 8.74
CA THR A 333 19.87 -13.19 7.36
C THR A 333 21.08 -13.84 6.70
N LEU A 334 22.31 -13.40 7.02
CA LEU A 334 23.55 -14.03 6.55
C LEU A 334 23.70 -15.42 7.15
N ARG A 335 23.52 -15.59 8.47
CA ARG A 335 23.56 -16.90 9.13
C ARG A 335 22.49 -17.85 8.58
N GLU A 336 21.29 -17.36 8.30
CA GLU A 336 20.25 -18.15 7.64
C GLU A 336 20.70 -18.60 6.25
N ARG A 337 21.25 -17.69 5.43
CA ARG A 337 21.79 -18.03 4.10
C ARG A 337 22.95 -19.01 4.16
N ASP A 338 23.88 -18.85 5.09
CA ASP A 338 25.00 -19.79 5.28
C ASP A 338 24.50 -21.18 5.69
N SER A 339 23.49 -21.24 6.57
CA SER A 339 22.86 -22.52 6.93
C SER A 339 22.18 -23.17 5.72
N ARG A 340 21.54 -22.38 4.85
CA ARG A 340 20.88 -22.84 3.63
C ARG A 340 21.87 -23.30 2.59
N ILE A 341 22.98 -22.57 2.40
CA ILE A 341 24.09 -22.97 1.53
C ILE A 341 24.68 -24.27 2.06
N GLY A 342 24.91 -24.39 3.37
CA GLY A 342 25.40 -25.62 4.00
C GLY A 342 24.45 -26.82 3.84
N ALA A 343 23.13 -26.60 3.81
CA ALA A 343 22.16 -27.65 3.49
C ALA A 343 22.21 -28.06 2.02
N LEU A 344 22.23 -27.08 1.10
CA LEU A 344 22.28 -27.33 -0.34
C LEU A 344 23.59 -28.00 -0.77
N THR A 345 24.73 -27.67 -0.14
CA THR A 345 26.00 -28.36 -0.43
C THR A 345 26.00 -29.80 0.03
N ARG A 346 25.33 -30.14 1.15
CA ARG A 346 25.13 -31.53 1.59
C ARG A 346 24.21 -32.29 0.64
N GLU A 347 23.06 -31.72 0.27
CA GLU A 347 22.16 -32.34 -0.71
C GLU A 347 22.86 -32.56 -2.07
N LEU A 348 23.70 -31.61 -2.51
CA LEU A 348 24.49 -31.74 -3.73
C LEU A 348 25.51 -32.87 -3.61
N ALA A 349 26.24 -32.98 -2.49
CA ALA A 349 27.17 -34.07 -2.25
C ALA A 349 26.47 -35.44 -2.23
N GLU A 350 25.33 -35.56 -1.54
CA GLU A 350 24.51 -36.78 -1.51
C GLU A 350 24.02 -37.16 -2.91
N SER A 351 23.56 -36.19 -3.71
CA SER A 351 23.13 -36.44 -5.09
C SER A 351 24.30 -36.87 -5.99
N GLN A 352 25.48 -36.30 -5.81
CA GLN A 352 26.69 -36.70 -6.55
C GLN A 352 27.12 -38.13 -6.18
N GLU A 353 27.11 -38.46 -4.90
CA GLU A 353 27.39 -39.84 -4.44
C GLU A 353 26.38 -40.83 -5.03
N ALA A 354 25.08 -40.48 -5.02
CA ALA A 354 24.04 -41.28 -5.65
C ALA A 354 24.30 -41.47 -7.16
N ILE A 355 24.65 -40.41 -7.90
CA ILE A 355 25.01 -40.50 -9.32
C ILE A 355 26.21 -41.42 -9.52
N THR A 356 27.30 -41.27 -8.76
CA THR A 356 28.47 -42.14 -8.90
C THR A 356 28.16 -43.61 -8.59
N SER A 357 27.26 -43.88 -7.64
CA SER A 357 26.81 -45.23 -7.33
C SER A 357 25.98 -45.84 -8.46
N LEU A 358 25.09 -45.04 -9.08
CA LEU A 358 24.30 -45.44 -10.22
C LEU A 358 25.19 -45.68 -11.44
N GLU A 359 26.15 -44.80 -11.72
CA GLU A 359 27.14 -44.99 -12.79
C GLU A 359 27.94 -46.29 -12.61
N LYS A 360 28.39 -46.60 -11.40
CA LYS A 360 29.05 -47.88 -11.09
C LYS A 360 28.12 -49.06 -11.36
N SER A 361 26.85 -48.97 -10.94
CA SER A 361 25.87 -50.03 -11.20
C SER A 361 25.61 -50.22 -12.70
N ILE A 362 25.50 -49.13 -13.47
CA ILE A 362 25.32 -49.17 -14.93
C ILE A 362 26.52 -49.83 -15.59
N ARG A 363 27.76 -49.49 -15.19
CA ARG A 363 28.96 -50.15 -15.71
C ARG A 363 28.98 -51.66 -15.42
N VAL A 364 28.56 -52.07 -14.22
CA VAL A 364 28.46 -53.49 -13.86
C VAL A 364 27.41 -54.20 -14.72
N TYR A 365 26.25 -53.57 -14.94
CA TYR A 365 25.20 -54.14 -15.79
C TYR A 365 25.59 -54.18 -17.26
N ALA A 366 26.26 -53.15 -17.78
CA ALA A 366 26.80 -53.14 -19.14
C ALA A 366 27.82 -54.26 -19.35
N ALA A 367 28.77 -54.44 -18.43
CA ALA A 367 29.74 -55.53 -18.49
C ALA A 367 29.10 -56.92 -18.36
N LYS A 368 27.97 -57.05 -17.66
CA LYS A 368 27.19 -58.30 -17.61
C LYS A 368 26.45 -58.54 -18.93
N LEU A 369 25.89 -57.49 -19.53
CA LEU A 369 25.19 -57.57 -20.82
C LEU A 369 26.16 -57.97 -21.92
N GLU A 370 27.31 -57.31 -22.04
CA GLU A 370 28.36 -57.66 -23.03
C GLU A 370 28.85 -59.11 -22.86
N ARG A 371 29.03 -59.58 -21.62
CA ARG A 371 29.36 -60.98 -21.35
C ARG A 371 28.24 -61.95 -21.74
N SER A 372 26.98 -61.58 -21.52
CA SER A 372 25.83 -62.38 -21.93
C SER A 372 25.68 -62.43 -23.45
N GLU A 373 25.85 -61.30 -24.13
CA GLU A 373 25.83 -61.19 -25.59
C GLU A 373 26.99 -62.00 -26.20
N GLY A 374 28.20 -61.91 -25.64
CA GLY A 374 29.33 -62.74 -26.06
C GLY A 374 29.08 -64.23 -25.90
N LYS A 375 28.41 -64.67 -24.81
CA LYS A 375 28.00 -66.06 -24.63
C LYS A 375 26.94 -66.48 -25.64
N ALA A 376 25.96 -65.63 -25.92
CA ALA A 376 24.93 -65.91 -26.93
C ALA A 376 25.54 -66.07 -28.32
N LEU A 377 26.43 -65.16 -28.74
CA LEU A 377 27.13 -65.25 -30.02
C LEU A 377 27.99 -66.52 -30.15
N LEU A 378 28.67 -66.92 -29.07
CA LEU A 378 29.44 -68.16 -29.07
C LEU A 378 28.51 -69.39 -29.18
N ALA A 379 27.39 -69.38 -28.46
CA ALA A 379 26.39 -70.43 -28.53
C ALA A 379 25.76 -70.51 -29.94
N GLU A 380 25.45 -69.38 -30.58
CA GLU A 380 24.97 -69.33 -31.97
C GLU A 380 25.99 -69.90 -32.94
N ARG A 381 27.28 -69.59 -32.78
CA ARG A 381 28.35 -70.19 -33.60
C ARG A 381 28.48 -71.70 -33.36
N GLN A 382 28.30 -72.16 -32.12
CA GLN A 382 28.31 -73.59 -31.80
C GLN A 382 27.11 -74.30 -32.39
N VAL A 383 25.91 -73.72 -32.31
CA VAL A 383 24.70 -74.24 -32.96
C VAL A 383 24.91 -74.29 -34.47
N GLY A 384 25.40 -73.22 -35.10
CA GLY A 384 25.70 -73.23 -36.54
C GLY A 384 26.77 -74.24 -36.94
N PHE A 385 27.79 -74.49 -36.10
CA PHE A 385 28.76 -75.56 -36.33
C PHE A 385 28.14 -76.95 -36.21
N LEU A 386 27.31 -77.18 -35.19
CA LEU A 386 26.59 -78.44 -35.00
C LEU A 386 25.58 -78.68 -36.13
N GLU A 387 24.88 -77.65 -36.60
CA GLU A 387 23.98 -77.71 -37.76
C GLU A 387 24.75 -78.05 -39.04
N ALA A 388 25.92 -77.44 -39.27
CA ALA A 388 26.78 -77.78 -40.41
C ALA A 388 27.30 -79.22 -40.32
N MET A 389 27.63 -79.69 -39.12
CA MET A 389 28.07 -81.07 -38.89
C MET A 389 26.93 -82.07 -39.08
N LEU A 390 25.73 -81.77 -38.59
CA LEU A 390 24.52 -82.57 -38.85
C LEU A 390 24.18 -82.59 -40.34
N ALA A 391 24.25 -81.45 -41.04
CA ALA A 391 24.07 -81.39 -42.48
C ALA A 391 25.12 -82.22 -43.24
N SER A 392 26.37 -82.25 -42.76
CA SER A 392 27.40 -83.12 -43.33
C SER A 392 27.14 -84.61 -43.05
N TYR A 393 26.64 -84.97 -41.86
CA TYR A 393 26.25 -86.34 -41.53
C TYR A 393 24.99 -86.78 -42.27
N ASP A 394 24.02 -85.89 -42.50
CA ASP A 394 22.84 -86.17 -43.31
C ASP A 394 23.24 -86.36 -44.79
N ALA A 395 24.24 -85.61 -45.27
CA ALA A 395 24.80 -85.81 -46.61
C ALA A 395 25.57 -87.13 -46.72
N GLU A 396 26.36 -87.51 -45.71
CA GLU A 396 27.03 -88.81 -45.65
C GLU A 396 26.03 -89.96 -45.51
N ALA A 397 24.99 -89.84 -44.68
CA ALA A 397 23.92 -90.82 -44.54
C ALA A 397 23.09 -90.95 -45.82
N ALA A 398 22.90 -89.85 -46.56
CA ALA A 398 22.30 -89.90 -47.90
C ALA A 398 23.23 -90.62 -48.90
N HIS A 399 24.55 -90.47 -48.79
CA HIS A 399 25.52 -91.19 -49.61
C HIS A 399 25.61 -92.68 -49.23
N ASP A 400 25.58 -93.02 -47.94
CA ASP A 400 25.53 -94.40 -47.42
C ASP A 400 24.22 -95.08 -47.79
N ASN A 401 23.08 -94.39 -47.76
CA ASN A 401 21.81 -94.92 -48.26
C ASN A 401 21.84 -95.16 -49.79
N GLN A 402 22.60 -94.35 -50.53
CA GLN A 402 22.79 -94.55 -51.97
C GLN A 402 23.71 -95.74 -52.27
N GLN A 403 24.64 -96.06 -51.36
CA GLN A 403 25.51 -97.24 -51.44
C GLN A 403 24.88 -98.51 -50.85
N SER A 404 23.82 -98.38 -50.03
CA SER A 404 23.09 -99.48 -49.38
C SER A 404 22.02 -100.18 -50.24
N THR A 405 21.91 -99.88 -51.54
CA THR A 405 21.01 -100.63 -52.44
C THR A 405 21.55 -102.02 -52.84
N MET A 406 22.74 -102.42 -52.37
CA MET A 406 23.25 -103.79 -52.57
C MET A 406 24.12 -104.30 -51.40
N MET A 407 23.54 -104.57 -50.21
CA MET A 407 23.93 -105.72 -49.38
C MET A 407 23.07 -105.77 -48.11
N ASP A 408 22.38 -106.88 -47.91
CA ASP A 408 21.73 -107.23 -46.65
C ASP A 408 22.76 -107.84 -45.68
N ALA A 409 22.49 -107.67 -44.39
CA ALA A 409 23.16 -108.21 -43.20
C ALA A 409 24.57 -107.69 -42.84
N ASP A 410 24.65 -106.76 -41.86
CA ASP A 410 25.25 -107.07 -40.56
C ASP A 410 24.98 -105.96 -39.51
N ALA A 411 24.42 -106.36 -38.38
CA ALA A 411 24.07 -105.49 -37.25
C ALA A 411 25.29 -105.09 -36.38
N GLY A 412 26.52 -105.47 -36.77
CA GLY A 412 27.76 -105.18 -36.05
C GLY A 412 28.25 -103.73 -36.15
N SER A 413 28.05 -103.05 -37.29
CA SER A 413 28.59 -101.71 -37.55
C SER A 413 27.99 -100.62 -36.64
N SER A 414 26.69 -100.74 -36.32
CA SER A 414 26.02 -99.82 -35.40
C SER A 414 26.52 -99.91 -33.95
N SER A 415 27.07 -101.04 -33.51
CA SER A 415 27.58 -101.18 -32.13
C SER A 415 28.94 -100.49 -31.95
N MET A 416 29.80 -100.57 -32.97
CA MET A 416 31.15 -100.00 -32.93
C MET A 416 31.11 -98.48 -33.15
N SER A 417 30.22 -98.01 -34.02
CA SER A 417 29.93 -96.57 -34.16
C SER A 417 29.30 -96.00 -32.89
N ARG A 418 28.39 -96.72 -32.21
CA ARG A 418 27.86 -96.26 -30.90
C ARG A 418 28.90 -96.23 -29.80
N LEU A 419 29.83 -97.19 -29.74
CA LEU A 419 30.92 -97.18 -28.76
C LEU A 419 31.93 -96.04 -29.03
N ARG A 420 32.23 -95.78 -30.30
CA ARG A 420 33.10 -94.66 -30.71
C ARG A 420 32.44 -93.31 -30.50
N VAL A 421 31.13 -93.19 -30.76
CA VAL A 421 30.33 -91.99 -30.43
C VAL A 421 30.32 -91.76 -28.93
N LYS A 422 30.11 -92.80 -28.11
CA LYS A 422 30.20 -92.66 -26.63
C LYS A 422 31.58 -92.20 -26.14
N GLN A 423 32.67 -92.73 -26.71
CA GLN A 423 34.02 -92.27 -26.35
C GLN A 423 34.28 -90.83 -26.79
N LEU A 424 33.76 -90.40 -27.94
CA LEU A 424 33.87 -89.02 -28.39
C LEU A 424 32.99 -88.07 -27.58
N GLU A 425 31.79 -88.51 -27.17
CA GLU A 425 30.92 -87.77 -26.26
C GLU A 425 31.58 -87.60 -24.88
N GLU A 426 32.19 -88.66 -24.33
CA GLU A 426 32.95 -88.58 -23.08
C GLU A 426 34.13 -87.62 -23.18
N MET A 427 34.91 -87.68 -24.27
CA MET A 427 36.01 -86.73 -24.49
C MET A 427 35.53 -85.29 -24.66
N VAL A 428 34.43 -85.05 -25.38
CA VAL A 428 33.85 -83.71 -25.54
C VAL A 428 33.34 -83.16 -24.21
N ASP A 429 32.72 -83.99 -23.38
CA ASP A 429 32.30 -83.60 -22.04
C ASP A 429 33.48 -83.33 -21.09
N GLU A 430 34.57 -84.08 -21.23
CA GLU A 430 35.83 -83.79 -20.54
C GLU A 430 36.44 -82.45 -21.00
N TYR A 431 36.46 -82.17 -22.31
CA TYR A 431 36.92 -80.88 -22.84
C TYR A 431 36.02 -79.70 -22.42
N ARG A 432 34.70 -79.91 -22.36
CA ARG A 432 33.76 -78.91 -21.81
C ARG A 432 34.02 -78.63 -20.35
N LYS A 433 34.16 -79.67 -19.52
CA LYS A 433 34.50 -79.53 -18.09
C LYS A 433 35.87 -78.88 -17.89
N ALA A 434 36.84 -79.15 -18.75
CA ALA A 434 38.17 -78.52 -18.72
C ALA A 434 38.10 -77.04 -19.12
N ASN A 435 37.35 -76.68 -20.16
CA ASN A 435 37.12 -75.28 -20.56
C ASN A 435 36.34 -74.50 -19.52
N ASP A 436 35.33 -75.09 -18.88
CA ASP A 436 34.60 -74.44 -17.78
C ASP A 436 35.49 -74.19 -16.55
N ARG A 437 36.43 -75.10 -16.27
CA ARG A 437 37.45 -74.90 -15.22
C ARG A 437 38.45 -73.82 -15.61
N LEU A 438 38.88 -73.78 -16.87
CA LEU A 438 39.77 -72.74 -17.38
C LEU A 438 39.08 -71.36 -17.39
N MET A 439 37.81 -71.27 -17.80
CA MET A 439 37.03 -70.02 -17.73
C MET A 439 36.81 -69.57 -16.28
N LYS A 440 36.48 -70.48 -15.36
CA LYS A 440 36.43 -70.15 -13.92
C LYS A 440 37.78 -69.68 -13.40
N SER A 441 38.87 -70.33 -13.79
CA SER A 441 40.22 -69.87 -13.42
C SER A 441 40.57 -68.52 -14.02
N LEU A 442 40.06 -68.18 -15.22
CA LEU A 442 40.28 -66.89 -15.85
C LEU A 442 39.44 -65.77 -15.20
N ASP A 443 38.22 -66.09 -14.78
CA ASP A 443 37.35 -65.22 -13.97
C ASP A 443 37.94 -65.01 -12.56
N ASP A 444 38.56 -66.04 -11.96
CA ASP A 444 39.25 -65.97 -10.66
C ASP A 444 40.59 -65.23 -10.74
N ILE A 445 41.28 -65.26 -11.90
CA ILE A 445 42.54 -64.54 -12.13
C ILE A 445 42.30 -63.04 -12.41
N GLY A 446 41.06 -62.59 -12.63
CA GLY A 446 40.66 -61.19 -12.48
C GLY A 446 41.66 -60.18 -13.07
N VAL A 447 42.05 -60.35 -14.34
CA VAL A 447 42.90 -59.37 -15.02
C VAL A 447 42.02 -58.21 -15.46
N ASP A 448 41.99 -57.15 -14.65
CA ASP A 448 41.56 -55.82 -15.05
C ASP A 448 42.41 -55.37 -16.27
N PRO A 449 41.81 -55.15 -17.45
CA PRO A 449 42.58 -54.82 -18.65
C PRO A 449 42.77 -53.31 -18.73
N LEU A 450 43.53 -52.69 -17.83
CA LEU A 450 44.09 -51.34 -18.00
C LEU A 450 45.27 -51.11 -17.03
N SER A 451 46.45 -51.59 -17.41
CA SER A 451 47.71 -51.11 -16.82
C SER A 451 48.84 -51.14 -17.86
N GLY A 452 48.86 -50.14 -18.74
CA GLY A 452 50.11 -49.52 -19.16
C GLY A 452 50.48 -48.51 -18.06
N GLY A 453 51.68 -48.48 -17.48
CA GLY A 453 52.95 -48.36 -18.17
C GLY A 453 53.38 -46.89 -18.19
N LYS A 454 53.97 -46.41 -17.08
CA LYS A 454 54.76 -45.16 -16.86
C LYS A 454 54.14 -43.89 -16.23
N ASP A 455 52.82 -43.69 -16.17
CA ASP A 455 52.28 -42.42 -15.60
C ASP A 455 51.92 -42.47 -14.10
N ILE A 456 51.97 -43.64 -13.47
CA ILE A 456 51.57 -43.83 -12.06
C ILE A 456 52.57 -43.19 -11.07
N GLN A 457 53.85 -43.04 -11.45
CA GLN A 457 54.84 -42.42 -10.57
C GLN A 457 54.73 -40.88 -10.55
N GLY A 458 54.47 -40.25 -11.71
CA GLY A 458 54.22 -38.80 -11.79
C GLY A 458 52.95 -38.41 -11.05
N LEU A 459 51.85 -39.14 -11.27
CA LEU A 459 50.60 -38.93 -10.55
C LEU A 459 50.72 -39.16 -9.04
N LYS A 460 51.57 -40.10 -8.58
CA LYS A 460 51.83 -40.28 -7.15
C LYS A 460 52.64 -39.13 -6.55
N GLN A 461 53.58 -38.56 -7.30
CA GLN A 461 54.38 -37.44 -6.84
C GLN A 461 53.56 -36.14 -6.79
N GLU A 462 52.75 -35.88 -7.82
CA GLU A 462 51.79 -34.76 -7.82
C GLU A 462 50.73 -34.91 -6.72
N LEU A 463 50.25 -36.13 -6.45
CA LEU A 463 49.32 -36.39 -5.35
C LEU A 463 49.97 -36.15 -3.98
N SER A 464 51.25 -36.50 -3.82
CA SER A 464 52.04 -36.25 -2.60
C SER A 464 52.27 -34.75 -2.37
N GLU A 465 52.61 -34.01 -3.43
CA GLU A 465 52.81 -32.55 -3.37
C GLU A 465 51.48 -31.81 -3.12
N ALA A 466 50.40 -32.25 -3.74
CA ALA A 466 49.06 -31.72 -3.48
C ALA A 466 48.60 -32.04 -2.04
N GLN A 467 48.95 -33.20 -1.49
CA GLN A 467 48.65 -33.57 -0.11
C GLN A 467 49.45 -32.74 0.90
N SER A 468 50.74 -32.47 0.65
CA SER A 468 51.55 -31.63 1.54
C SER A 468 51.13 -30.16 1.50
N ALA A 469 50.80 -29.62 0.32
CA ALA A 469 50.25 -28.28 0.17
C ALA A 469 48.87 -28.14 0.86
N ARG A 470 48.01 -29.17 0.75
CA ARG A 470 46.72 -29.21 1.45
C ARG A 470 46.90 -29.32 2.96
N ALA A 471 47.90 -30.04 3.45
CA ALA A 471 48.20 -30.12 4.87
C ALA A 471 48.74 -28.79 5.43
N ALA A 472 49.59 -28.09 4.68
CA ALA A 472 50.07 -26.75 5.04
C ALA A 472 48.93 -25.73 5.11
N LEU A 473 48.08 -25.67 4.06
CA LEU A 473 46.89 -24.81 4.05
C LEU A 473 45.89 -25.16 5.15
N ALA A 474 45.72 -26.44 5.48
CA ALA A 474 44.88 -26.86 6.58
C ALA A 474 45.44 -26.45 7.95
N SER A 475 46.77 -26.44 8.12
CA SER A 475 47.43 -25.92 9.33
C SER A 475 47.25 -24.42 9.45
N ASP A 476 47.44 -23.66 8.36
CA ASP A 476 47.26 -22.21 8.34
C ASP A 476 45.81 -21.81 8.60
N LEU A 477 44.85 -22.53 8.02
CA LEU A 477 43.42 -22.33 8.32
C LEU A 477 43.10 -22.56 9.80
N LYS A 478 43.68 -23.59 10.43
CA LYS A 478 43.50 -23.83 11.87
C LYS A 478 44.12 -22.72 12.71
N ALA A 479 45.31 -22.21 12.34
CA ALA A 479 45.95 -21.11 13.04
C ALA A 479 45.10 -19.82 12.96
N ARG A 480 44.60 -19.48 11.76
CA ARG A 480 43.71 -18.32 11.57
C ARG A 480 42.36 -18.49 12.27
N GLN A 481 41.81 -19.70 12.30
CA GLN A 481 40.60 -20.00 13.08
C GLN A 481 40.83 -19.79 14.58
N ALA A 482 41.99 -20.20 15.12
CA ALA A 482 42.33 -19.98 16.52
C ALA A 482 42.50 -18.47 16.84
N GLU A 483 43.18 -17.71 15.99
CA GLU A 483 43.29 -16.24 16.13
C GLU A 483 41.90 -15.58 16.09
N THR A 484 41.03 -16.02 15.17
CA THR A 484 39.66 -15.48 15.07
C THR A 484 38.85 -15.80 16.32
N GLN A 485 38.99 -17.00 16.89
CA GLN A 485 38.35 -17.34 18.16
C GLN A 485 38.87 -16.51 19.33
N GLU A 486 40.17 -16.20 19.39
CA GLU A 486 40.73 -15.32 20.41
C GLU A 486 40.18 -13.89 20.27
N HIS A 487 40.07 -13.38 19.04
CA HIS A 487 39.47 -12.07 18.78
C HIS A 487 37.99 -12.01 19.15
N LEU A 488 37.22 -13.05 18.83
CA LEU A 488 35.81 -13.15 19.24
C LEU A 488 35.68 -13.15 20.77
N ALA A 489 36.49 -13.95 21.47
CA ALA A 489 36.48 -13.95 22.93
C ALA A 489 36.89 -12.61 23.55
N ARG A 490 37.77 -11.84 22.88
CA ARG A 490 38.12 -10.48 23.30
C ARG A 490 36.99 -9.49 23.04
N ILE A 491 36.30 -9.62 21.91
CA ILE A 491 35.12 -8.80 21.59
C ILE A 491 34.02 -9.07 22.63
N ASP A 492 33.71 -10.33 22.93
CA ASP A 492 32.68 -10.69 23.92
C ASP A 492 32.98 -10.09 25.31
N LYS A 493 34.26 -10.11 25.74
CA LYS A 493 34.68 -9.47 27.01
C LYS A 493 34.49 -7.96 26.99
N LEU A 494 34.89 -7.31 25.90
CA LEU A 494 34.72 -5.86 25.75
C LEU A 494 33.25 -5.47 25.64
N GLU A 495 32.42 -6.29 24.98
CA GLU A 495 30.98 -6.09 24.92
C GLU A 495 30.33 -6.23 26.29
N GLN A 496 30.75 -7.20 27.10
CA GLN A 496 30.30 -7.33 28.50
C GLN A 496 30.71 -6.11 29.33
N GLU A 497 31.97 -5.69 29.27
CA GLU A 497 32.45 -4.50 29.97
C GLU A 497 31.68 -3.24 29.53
N LEU A 498 31.46 -3.06 28.22
CA LEU A 498 30.68 -1.94 27.68
C LEU A 498 29.20 -2.02 28.07
N PHE A 499 28.63 -3.22 28.16
CA PHE A 499 27.24 -3.41 28.60
C PHE A 499 27.08 -3.05 30.08
N GLU A 500 27.98 -3.50 30.94
CA GLU A 500 28.00 -3.16 32.37
C GLU A 500 28.18 -1.65 32.56
N LEU A 501 29.16 -1.05 31.89
CA LEU A 501 29.38 0.40 31.92
C LEU A 501 28.18 1.18 31.37
N SER A 502 27.58 0.73 30.26
CA SER A 502 26.37 1.34 29.69
C SER A 502 25.19 1.23 30.64
N GLY A 503 25.02 0.10 31.32
CA GLY A 503 24.01 -0.09 32.36
C GLY A 503 24.20 0.85 33.53
N GLU A 504 25.44 1.04 34.00
CA GLU A 504 25.77 2.00 35.05
C GLU A 504 25.53 3.46 34.64
N VAL A 505 25.82 3.80 33.37
CA VAL A 505 25.57 5.14 32.79
C VAL A 505 24.06 5.38 32.62
N ALA A 506 23.32 4.41 32.09
CA ALA A 506 21.87 4.50 31.92
C ALA A 506 21.13 4.56 33.28
N GLY A 507 21.66 3.86 34.28
CA GLY A 507 21.18 3.93 35.66
C GLY A 507 21.56 5.22 36.40
N GLY A 508 22.34 6.12 35.78
CA GLY A 508 22.78 7.39 36.38
C GLY A 508 23.74 7.23 37.57
N ARG A 509 24.27 6.02 37.77
CA ARG A 509 25.18 5.67 38.87
C ARG A 509 26.64 5.88 38.51
N HIS A 510 26.95 5.85 37.21
CA HIS A 510 28.27 6.15 36.72
C HIS A 510 28.59 7.63 36.93
N VAL A 511 29.51 7.92 37.86
CA VAL A 511 30.06 9.26 38.05
C VAL A 511 31.35 9.34 37.25
N PRO A 512 31.40 10.16 36.19
CA PRO A 512 32.62 10.31 35.40
C PRO A 512 33.78 10.78 36.27
N PRO A 513 35.01 10.26 36.05
CA PRO A 513 36.17 10.67 36.84
C PRO A 513 36.37 12.18 36.74
N GLY A 514 36.34 12.87 37.88
CA GLY A 514 36.48 14.33 37.99
C GLY A 514 35.21 15.10 38.34
N VAL A 515 34.04 14.45 38.41
CA VAL A 515 32.76 15.10 38.78
C VAL A 515 32.41 14.82 40.24
N ARG A 516 32.21 15.87 41.05
CA ARG A 516 31.66 15.76 42.41
C ARG A 516 30.15 16.02 42.35
N VAL A 517 29.35 15.01 42.70
CA VAL A 517 27.90 15.14 42.82
C VAL A 517 27.55 15.70 44.19
N LEU A 518 26.93 16.88 44.24
CA LEU A 518 26.45 17.52 45.45
C LEU A 518 25.03 17.03 45.76
N SER A 519 24.90 16.16 46.76
CA SER A 519 23.61 15.80 47.36
C SER A 519 23.47 16.43 48.74
N MET A 520 22.22 16.69 49.15
CA MET A 520 21.90 17.07 50.53
C MET A 520 22.26 15.90 51.45
N LYS A 521 22.93 16.15 52.58
CA LYS A 521 23.31 15.09 53.56
C LYS A 521 22.12 14.25 54.05
N ASP A 522 20.92 14.80 54.01
CA ASP A 522 19.66 14.14 54.38
C ASP A 522 18.64 14.24 53.24
N ASN A 523 18.87 13.53 52.12
CA ASN A 523 17.89 13.47 51.04
C ASN A 523 16.69 12.59 51.45
N PRO A 524 15.49 13.15 51.66
CA PRO A 524 14.32 12.36 52.05
C PRO A 524 13.97 11.33 50.97
N GLU A 525 14.14 11.63 49.68
CA GLU A 525 13.85 10.69 48.60
C GLU A 525 14.75 9.46 48.64
N GLU A 526 16.02 9.62 49.01
CA GLU A 526 16.93 8.49 49.19
C GLU A 526 16.53 7.63 50.40
N LYS A 527 16.08 8.26 51.51
CA LYS A 527 15.53 7.52 52.66
C LYS A 527 14.25 6.78 52.29
N TRP A 528 13.36 7.39 51.53
CA TRP A 528 12.13 6.75 51.03
C TRP A 528 12.43 5.61 50.07
N PHE A 529 13.39 5.80 49.17
CA PHE A 529 13.84 4.79 48.23
C PHE A 529 14.49 3.62 48.95
N ASN A 530 15.42 3.87 49.89
CA ASN A 530 16.05 2.85 50.70
C ASN A 530 15.03 2.10 51.56
N LEU A 531 14.07 2.80 52.20
CA LEU A 531 13.00 2.16 52.97
C LEU A 531 12.09 1.31 52.08
N ARG A 532 11.77 1.77 50.87
CA ARG A 532 10.97 1.00 49.88
C ARG A 532 11.73 -0.19 49.33
N GLN A 533 13.02 -0.03 49.07
CA GLN A 533 13.91 -1.09 48.63
C GLN A 533 14.04 -2.14 49.74
N GLU A 534 14.29 -1.73 50.98
CA GLU A 534 14.31 -2.60 52.15
C GLU A 534 12.96 -3.29 52.40
N ALA A 535 11.84 -2.62 52.18
CA ALA A 535 10.51 -3.23 52.29
C ALA A 535 10.27 -4.25 51.17
N LEU A 536 10.70 -3.96 49.95
CA LEU A 536 10.64 -4.90 48.83
C LEU A 536 11.57 -6.09 49.04
N ASP A 537 12.76 -5.88 49.59
CA ASP A 537 13.73 -6.94 49.87
C ASP A 537 13.27 -7.78 51.07
N ARG A 538 12.60 -7.19 52.08
CA ARG A 538 11.90 -7.94 53.14
C ARG A 538 10.76 -8.78 52.57
N LEU A 539 9.90 -8.20 51.72
CA LEU A 539 8.79 -8.93 51.09
C LEU A 539 9.30 -10.02 50.12
N ARG A 540 10.41 -9.79 49.42
CA ARG A 540 11.07 -10.80 48.60
C ARG A 540 11.66 -11.90 49.47
N GLY A 541 12.37 -11.56 50.54
CA GLY A 541 12.88 -12.52 51.50
C GLY A 541 11.78 -13.32 52.20
N GLU A 542 10.65 -12.69 52.54
CA GLU A 542 9.47 -13.35 53.10
C GLU A 542 8.79 -14.25 52.05
N ASN A 543 8.66 -13.81 50.80
CA ASN A 543 8.13 -14.65 49.72
C ASN A 543 9.06 -15.81 49.40
N GLU A 544 10.38 -15.60 49.40
CA GLU A 544 11.39 -16.65 49.25
C GLU A 544 11.35 -17.61 50.43
N ALA A 545 11.18 -17.12 51.66
CA ALA A 545 11.01 -17.94 52.85
C ALA A 545 9.67 -18.69 52.85
N LEU A 546 8.59 -18.09 52.35
CA LEU A 546 7.29 -18.75 52.17
C LEU A 546 7.36 -19.80 51.06
N MET A 547 8.09 -19.52 49.99
CA MET A 547 8.35 -20.48 48.93
C MET A 547 9.27 -21.61 49.40
N ALA A 548 10.27 -21.31 50.22
CA ALA A 548 11.11 -22.31 50.88
C ALA A 548 10.30 -23.14 51.88
N ARG A 549 9.39 -22.52 52.64
CA ARG A 549 8.48 -23.22 53.55
C ARG A 549 7.43 -24.04 52.81
N LEU A 550 6.98 -23.60 51.64
CA LEU A 550 6.14 -24.39 50.74
C LEU A 550 6.92 -25.58 50.17
N ARG A 551 8.19 -25.38 49.78
CA ARG A 551 9.08 -26.48 49.38
C ARG A 551 9.31 -27.45 50.54
N GLU A 552 9.56 -26.96 51.76
CA GLU A 552 9.69 -27.79 52.95
C GLU A 552 8.39 -28.52 53.28
N LEU A 553 7.20 -27.93 53.07
CA LEU A 553 5.91 -28.59 53.25
C LEU A 553 5.63 -29.62 52.15
N GLU A 554 6.09 -29.38 50.92
CA GLU A 554 6.08 -30.34 49.82
C GLU A 554 7.04 -31.51 50.12
N ASP A 555 8.21 -31.24 50.71
CA ASP A 555 9.22 -32.23 51.12
C ASP A 555 8.81 -32.99 52.40
N GLN A 556 8.12 -32.34 53.33
CA GLN A 556 7.58 -32.89 54.59
C GLN A 556 6.22 -33.58 54.40
N GLN A 557 5.76 -33.77 53.17
CA GLN A 557 4.64 -34.67 52.87
C GLN A 557 5.20 -36.06 52.56
N PRO A 558 5.48 -36.93 53.56
CA PRO A 558 5.91 -38.29 53.28
C PRO A 558 4.76 -39.04 52.60
N ALA A 559 5.11 -39.76 51.54
CA ALA A 559 4.27 -40.71 50.85
C ALA A 559 3.49 -41.59 51.86
N LEU A 560 2.21 -41.28 52.06
CA LEU A 560 1.27 -42.20 52.68
C LEU A 560 1.14 -43.41 51.75
N PRO A 561 1.41 -44.64 52.22
CA PRO A 561 1.25 -45.83 51.41
C PRO A 561 -0.23 -46.02 51.07
N SER A 562 -0.55 -45.94 49.78
CA SER A 562 -1.86 -46.25 49.21
C SER A 562 -2.16 -47.75 49.31
N ASN A 563 -2.51 -48.21 50.49
CA ASN A 563 -3.24 -49.46 50.66
C ASN A 563 -4.52 -49.21 51.44
N ILE A 564 -5.51 -48.62 50.76
CA ILE A 564 -6.94 -48.83 51.02
C ILE A 564 -7.69 -48.59 49.70
N MET A 565 -8.43 -49.62 49.33
CA MET A 565 -9.39 -49.75 48.24
C MET A 565 -10.42 -48.59 48.23
N PRO A 566 -10.84 -48.08 47.05
CA PRO A 566 -11.84 -47.02 46.98
C PRO A 566 -13.27 -47.60 47.06
N PRO A 567 -14.26 -46.86 47.61
CA PRO A 567 -15.65 -47.04 47.22
C PRO A 567 -16.00 -46.11 46.03
N PRO A 568 -17.01 -46.50 45.22
CA PRO A 568 -17.22 -46.00 43.87
C PRO A 568 -18.14 -44.78 43.83
N SER A 569 -18.17 -44.11 42.66
CA SER A 569 -19.24 -43.28 42.05
C SER A 569 -18.55 -42.07 41.40
N SER A 570 -18.74 -41.64 40.16
CA SER A 570 -19.54 -41.95 38.97
C SER A 570 -19.01 -40.87 37.98
N ASN A 571 -18.68 -41.07 36.72
CA ASN A 571 -19.51 -41.51 35.62
C ASN A 571 -18.64 -41.28 34.35
N THR A 572 -18.47 -42.31 33.49
CA THR A 572 -18.50 -42.29 32.01
C THR A 572 -17.87 -41.09 31.23
N LEU A 573 -17.09 -41.24 30.16
CA LEU A 573 -17.17 -42.19 29.02
C LEU A 573 -15.96 -41.97 28.05
N ASN A 574 -15.42 -43.04 27.46
CA ASN A 574 -14.75 -43.17 26.12
C ASN A 574 -13.51 -42.30 25.78
N THR A 575 -12.38 -42.72 25.15
CA THR A 575 -11.92 -43.85 24.29
C THR A 575 -10.40 -43.57 23.96
N PRO A 576 -9.61 -44.36 23.19
CA PRO A 576 -8.67 -45.39 23.65
C PRO A 576 -7.16 -45.13 23.33
N ASN A 577 -6.28 -45.85 24.04
CA ASN A 577 -4.94 -46.34 23.65
C ASN A 577 -3.98 -45.50 22.78
N THR A 578 -2.89 -45.05 23.41
CA THR A 578 -1.51 -45.14 22.86
C THR A 578 -0.50 -45.33 24.01
N PRO A 579 0.37 -46.36 23.97
CA PRO A 579 1.39 -46.58 25.00
C PRO A 579 2.72 -45.95 24.55
N ASN A 580 3.23 -44.99 25.31
CA ASN A 580 4.67 -44.68 25.53
C ASN A 580 4.87 -43.23 25.97
N ALA A 581 5.12 -43.00 27.26
CA ALA A 581 6.04 -41.98 27.78
C ALA A 581 6.15 -42.09 29.32
N PRO A 582 7.30 -41.72 29.92
CA PRO A 582 7.82 -42.30 31.15
C PRO A 582 7.48 -41.52 32.43
N ALA A 583 7.74 -42.19 33.56
CA ALA A 583 8.11 -41.65 34.87
C ALA A 583 7.23 -40.56 35.51
N SER A 584 6.43 -41.02 36.49
CA SER A 584 5.86 -40.29 37.62
C SER A 584 6.70 -39.08 38.10
N ALA A 585 6.25 -37.87 37.77
CA ALA A 585 6.67 -36.64 38.43
C ALA A 585 5.88 -36.42 39.74
N PRO A 586 6.50 -35.84 40.79
CA PRO A 586 5.87 -35.62 42.09
C PRO A 586 4.67 -34.67 41.96
N ALA A 587 3.61 -34.94 42.73
CA ALA A 587 2.39 -34.16 42.71
C ALA A 587 2.61 -32.76 43.30
N HIS A 588 3.00 -31.80 42.46
CA HIS A 588 2.83 -30.38 42.78
C HIS A 588 1.33 -30.05 42.80
N LEU A 589 0.89 -29.31 43.82
CA LEU A 589 -0.52 -29.03 44.07
C LEU A 589 -1.23 -28.31 42.90
N VAL A 590 -0.46 -27.63 42.03
CA VAL A 590 -0.87 -27.20 40.68
C VAL A 590 0.37 -27.21 39.75
N PRO A 591 0.29 -27.78 38.52
CA PRO A 591 1.32 -27.62 37.49
C PRO A 591 1.46 -26.15 37.03
N ARG A 592 2.37 -25.39 37.68
CA ARG A 592 2.52 -23.93 37.50
C ARG A 592 2.95 -23.55 36.08
N GLU A 593 3.91 -24.25 35.51
CA GLU A 593 4.36 -24.02 34.13
C GLU A 593 3.21 -24.23 33.13
N SER A 594 2.34 -25.22 33.37
CA SER A 594 1.16 -25.45 32.53
C SER A 594 0.11 -24.35 32.70
N TYR A 595 -0.03 -23.78 33.91
CA TYR A 595 -0.94 -22.68 34.18
C TYR A 595 -0.47 -21.35 33.59
N GLU A 596 0.82 -21.02 33.71
CA GLU A 596 1.42 -19.82 33.09
C GLU A 596 1.40 -19.92 31.56
N LEU A 597 1.64 -21.10 31.02
CA LEU A 597 1.50 -21.38 29.60
C LEU A 597 0.03 -21.30 29.14
N ALA A 598 -0.93 -21.69 29.98
CA ALA A 598 -2.36 -21.51 29.69
C ALA A 598 -2.76 -20.02 29.72
N LEU A 599 -2.31 -19.25 30.71
CA LEU A 599 -2.58 -17.82 30.80
C LEU A 599 -2.00 -17.05 29.62
N SER A 600 -0.73 -17.29 29.28
CA SER A 600 -0.10 -16.68 28.10
C SER A 600 -0.82 -17.03 26.80
N LYS A 601 -1.26 -18.28 26.62
CA LYS A 601 -2.10 -18.69 25.47
C LYS A 601 -3.45 -17.99 25.44
N THR A 602 -4.14 -17.86 26.58
CA THR A 602 -5.42 -17.15 26.64
C THR A 602 -5.28 -15.67 26.32
N ALA A 603 -4.20 -15.04 26.79
CA ALA A 603 -3.89 -13.64 26.48
C ALA A 603 -3.57 -13.45 24.98
N ALA A 604 -2.79 -14.36 24.38
CA ALA A 604 -2.49 -14.33 22.96
C ALA A 604 -3.76 -14.50 22.10
N LEU A 605 -4.63 -15.46 22.45
CA LEU A 605 -5.90 -15.67 21.75
C LEU A 605 -6.87 -14.48 21.92
N ALA A 606 -6.92 -13.87 23.10
CA ALA A 606 -7.72 -12.66 23.33
C ALA A 606 -7.22 -11.49 22.47
N ALA A 607 -5.89 -11.30 22.37
CA ALA A 607 -5.31 -10.30 21.49
C ALA A 607 -5.68 -10.57 20.01
N GLU A 608 -5.59 -11.82 19.55
CA GLU A 608 -5.98 -12.19 18.19
C GLU A 608 -7.48 -11.95 17.93
N LEU A 609 -8.37 -12.26 18.87
CA LEU A 609 -9.80 -11.97 18.77
C LEU A 609 -10.07 -10.47 18.67
N THR A 610 -9.43 -9.63 19.49
CA THR A 610 -9.61 -8.18 19.41
C THR A 610 -9.11 -7.60 18.07
N GLN A 611 -8.03 -8.17 17.51
CA GLN A 611 -7.54 -7.80 16.18
C GLN A 611 -8.55 -8.20 15.09
N LYS A 612 -9.12 -9.41 15.17
CA LYS A 612 -10.15 -9.89 14.23
C LYS A 612 -11.43 -9.04 14.33
N ASP A 613 -11.89 -8.72 15.53
CA ASP A 613 -13.06 -7.86 15.75
C ASP A 613 -12.84 -6.45 15.22
N THR A 614 -11.65 -5.89 15.43
CA THR A 614 -11.28 -4.58 14.88
C THR A 614 -11.25 -4.62 13.36
N ARG A 615 -10.72 -5.69 12.76
CA ARG A 615 -10.73 -5.87 11.30
C ARG A 615 -12.15 -6.01 10.75
N LEU A 616 -13.02 -6.78 11.44
CA LEU A 616 -14.42 -6.94 11.05
C LEU A 616 -15.19 -5.62 11.15
N ARG A 617 -14.99 -4.83 12.22
CA ARG A 617 -15.59 -3.49 12.34
C ARG A 617 -15.14 -2.55 11.23
N ARG A 618 -13.84 -2.53 10.91
CA ARG A 618 -13.32 -1.74 9.79
C ARG A 618 -13.95 -2.18 8.46
N LEU A 619 -14.07 -3.50 8.24
CA LEU A 619 -14.72 -4.03 7.03
C LEU A 619 -16.20 -3.65 6.95
N GLN A 620 -16.94 -3.73 8.07
CA GLN A 620 -18.33 -3.29 8.14
C GLN A 620 -18.47 -1.79 7.86
N GLN A 621 -17.57 -0.96 8.40
CA GLN A 621 -17.56 0.48 8.16
C GLN A 621 -17.28 0.80 6.68
N VAL A 622 -16.28 0.14 6.08
CA VAL A 622 -15.96 0.30 4.66
C VAL A 622 -17.12 -0.16 3.78
N PHE A 623 -17.75 -1.29 4.10
CA PHE A 623 -18.92 -1.77 3.38
C PHE A 623 -20.10 -0.80 3.49
N ALA A 624 -20.34 -0.23 4.68
CA ALA A 624 -21.40 0.76 4.89
C ALA A 624 -21.14 2.06 4.11
N SER A 625 -19.90 2.57 4.12
CA SER A 625 -19.50 3.76 3.35
C SER A 625 -19.69 3.51 1.85
N LYS A 626 -19.15 2.41 1.33
CA LYS A 626 -19.24 2.09 -0.09
C LYS A 626 -20.67 1.81 -0.54
N SER A 627 -21.48 1.21 0.32
CA SER A 627 -22.92 1.01 0.05
C SER A 627 -23.70 2.32 0.10
N ALA A 628 -23.26 3.31 0.88
CA ALA A 628 -23.85 4.66 0.86
C ALA A 628 -23.48 5.39 -0.45
N GLU A 629 -22.19 5.40 -0.80
CA GLU A 629 -21.69 5.96 -2.07
C GLU A 629 -22.40 5.34 -3.29
N PHE A 630 -22.57 4.01 -3.29
CA PHE A 630 -23.27 3.31 -4.36
C PHE A 630 -24.75 3.72 -4.46
N ARG A 631 -25.44 3.85 -3.32
CA ARG A 631 -26.84 4.31 -3.30
C ARG A 631 -26.99 5.76 -3.76
N GLU A 632 -26.03 6.62 -3.40
CA GLU A 632 -26.00 8.02 -3.82
C GLU A 632 -25.72 8.15 -5.33
N ALA A 633 -24.76 7.38 -5.85
CA ALA A 633 -24.48 7.33 -7.28
C ALA A 633 -25.69 6.85 -8.09
N ILE A 634 -26.39 5.81 -7.63
CA ILE A 634 -27.62 5.35 -8.29
C ILE A 634 -28.72 6.41 -8.22
N ALA A 635 -28.89 7.07 -7.07
CA ALA A 635 -29.84 8.16 -6.93
C ALA A 635 -29.52 9.29 -7.93
N SER A 636 -28.25 9.69 -8.04
CA SER A 636 -27.84 10.77 -8.95
C SER A 636 -27.94 10.41 -10.43
N ILE A 637 -27.64 9.16 -10.82
CA ILE A 637 -27.57 8.76 -12.24
C ILE A 637 -28.94 8.30 -12.75
N LEU A 638 -29.61 7.42 -11.99
CA LEU A 638 -30.87 6.79 -12.40
C LEU A 638 -32.10 7.52 -11.86
N GLY A 639 -31.94 8.49 -10.95
CA GLY A 639 -33.07 9.23 -10.39
C GLY A 639 -33.88 8.44 -9.34
N VAL A 640 -33.30 7.40 -8.75
CA VAL A 640 -34.01 6.42 -7.91
C VAL A 640 -33.24 6.09 -6.63
N LYS A 641 -33.92 6.10 -5.48
CA LYS A 641 -33.39 5.72 -4.16
C LYS A 641 -33.68 4.26 -3.85
N LEU A 642 -32.63 3.50 -3.52
CA LEU A 642 -32.71 2.09 -3.13
C LEU A 642 -32.59 1.90 -1.61
N ALA A 643 -33.51 1.15 -1.02
CA ALA A 643 -33.48 0.72 0.38
C ALA A 643 -33.54 -0.80 0.48
N PHE A 644 -32.51 -1.40 1.09
CA PHE A 644 -32.37 -2.85 1.26
C PHE A 644 -32.91 -3.26 2.63
N TYR A 645 -33.79 -4.26 2.66
CA TYR A 645 -34.34 -4.84 3.88
C TYR A 645 -33.66 -6.18 4.23
N PRO A 646 -33.61 -6.56 5.52
CA PRO A 646 -32.96 -7.80 5.97
C PRO A 646 -33.63 -9.08 5.43
N ASN A 647 -34.89 -8.98 4.98
CA ASN A 647 -35.62 -10.07 4.31
C ASN A 647 -35.24 -10.23 2.82
N GLY A 648 -34.27 -9.46 2.33
CA GLY A 648 -33.80 -9.46 0.94
C GLY A 648 -34.66 -8.63 -0.02
N GLN A 649 -35.68 -7.92 0.48
CA GLN A 649 -36.48 -7.02 -0.34
C GLN A 649 -35.74 -5.71 -0.61
N VAL A 650 -35.93 -5.16 -1.81
CA VAL A 650 -35.37 -3.89 -2.25
C VAL A 650 -36.51 -2.94 -2.56
N ARG A 651 -36.63 -1.86 -1.78
CA ARG A 651 -37.53 -0.76 -2.07
C ARG A 651 -36.84 0.26 -2.96
N VAL A 652 -37.53 0.62 -4.02
CA VAL A 652 -37.11 1.49 -5.11
C VAL A 652 -38.06 2.67 -5.08
N THR A 653 -37.55 3.87 -4.77
CA THR A 653 -38.38 5.09 -4.66
C THR A 653 -37.85 6.13 -5.62
N SER A 654 -38.72 6.74 -6.42
CA SER A 654 -38.32 7.84 -7.31
C SER A 654 -37.86 9.05 -6.51
N ILE A 655 -36.90 9.82 -7.04
CA ILE A 655 -36.48 11.11 -6.44
C ILE A 655 -37.47 12.22 -6.77
N PHE A 656 -38.14 12.12 -7.91
CA PHE A 656 -39.05 13.15 -8.42
C PHE A 656 -40.45 13.06 -7.82
N ASP A 657 -40.85 11.87 -7.36
CA ASP A 657 -42.12 11.64 -6.67
C ASP A 657 -41.93 10.61 -5.55
N LEU A 658 -42.13 11.02 -4.29
CA LEU A 658 -41.98 10.17 -3.12
C LEU A 658 -43.08 9.11 -3.01
N ASN A 659 -44.22 9.33 -3.70
CA ASN A 659 -45.35 8.42 -3.74
C ASN A 659 -45.09 7.23 -4.68
N ALA A 660 -44.22 7.40 -5.66
CA ALA A 660 -43.77 6.36 -6.57
C ALA A 660 -42.69 5.46 -5.91
N SER A 661 -43.14 4.55 -5.04
CA SER A 661 -42.31 3.56 -4.36
C SER A 661 -42.72 2.13 -4.70
N PHE A 662 -41.75 1.26 -4.98
CA PHE A 662 -41.97 -0.12 -5.40
C PHE A 662 -41.04 -1.05 -4.62
N VAL A 663 -41.56 -2.19 -4.14
CA VAL A 663 -40.79 -3.18 -3.37
C VAL A 663 -40.60 -4.42 -4.23
N PHE A 664 -39.35 -4.72 -4.55
CA PHE A 664 -38.96 -5.91 -5.31
C PHE A 664 -38.34 -6.96 -4.40
N GLN A 665 -38.55 -8.24 -4.70
CA GLN A 665 -37.96 -9.36 -3.99
C GLN A 665 -37.28 -10.32 -4.98
N PRO A 666 -36.08 -10.83 -4.69
CA PRO A 666 -35.44 -11.83 -5.54
C PRO A 666 -36.24 -13.13 -5.57
N GLU A 667 -36.41 -13.70 -6.76
CA GLU A 667 -37.12 -14.97 -6.94
C GLU A 667 -36.33 -16.13 -6.31
N ARG A 668 -37.00 -16.91 -5.45
CA ARG A 668 -36.37 -18.03 -4.70
C ARG A 668 -35.88 -19.18 -5.59
N LYS A 669 -36.31 -19.25 -6.85
CA LYS A 669 -36.00 -20.33 -7.80
C LYS A 669 -34.87 -19.97 -8.77
N GLY A 670 -33.81 -19.31 -8.27
CA GLY A 670 -32.49 -19.34 -8.90
C GLY A 670 -32.30 -18.56 -10.22
N GLY A 671 -33.20 -17.65 -10.58
CA GLY A 671 -33.13 -16.90 -11.84
C GLY A 671 -32.47 -15.51 -11.77
N GLY A 672 -32.10 -15.00 -10.58
CA GLY A 672 -31.61 -13.62 -10.43
C GLY A 672 -32.65 -12.54 -10.81
N THR A 673 -33.86 -12.94 -11.17
CA THR A 673 -35.01 -12.11 -11.52
C THR A 673 -35.64 -11.55 -10.25
N MET A 674 -35.98 -10.25 -10.24
CA MET A 674 -36.71 -9.66 -9.13
C MET A 674 -38.22 -9.67 -9.44
N GLN A 675 -39.05 -9.93 -8.44
CA GLN A 675 -40.51 -9.88 -8.52
C GLN A 675 -41.02 -8.68 -7.75
N LEU A 676 -42.00 -7.97 -8.30
CA LEU A 676 -42.67 -6.90 -7.56
C LEU A 676 -43.58 -7.51 -6.48
N VAL A 677 -43.37 -7.12 -5.23
CA VAL A 677 -44.07 -7.63 -4.04
C VAL A 677 -44.99 -6.58 -3.43
N GLY A 678 -44.70 -5.30 -3.63
CA GLY A 678 -45.54 -4.22 -3.12
C GLY A 678 -45.34 -2.92 -3.90
N GLN A 679 -46.38 -2.10 -3.91
CA GLN A 679 -46.37 -0.75 -4.49
C GLN A 679 -46.78 0.26 -3.40
N GLY A 680 -46.39 1.52 -3.57
CA GLY A 680 -46.80 2.62 -2.70
C GLY A 680 -48.32 2.80 -2.71
N GLU A 681 -48.86 3.34 -1.61
CA GLU A 681 -50.31 3.49 -1.39
C GLU A 681 -50.99 4.47 -2.36
N SER A 682 -50.19 5.26 -3.10
CA SER A 682 -50.63 6.36 -3.96
C SER A 682 -50.00 6.32 -5.35
N VAL A 683 -49.96 5.14 -5.98
CA VAL A 683 -49.48 4.96 -7.37
C VAL A 683 -50.63 5.25 -8.35
N SER A 684 -50.41 6.16 -9.31
CA SER A 684 -51.40 6.55 -10.34
C SER A 684 -51.87 5.36 -11.21
N GLU A 685 -53.11 5.40 -11.72
CA GLU A 685 -53.67 4.34 -12.58
C GLU A 685 -52.82 4.07 -13.84
N ASP A 686 -52.21 5.11 -14.42
CA ASP A 686 -51.32 5.00 -15.57
C ASP A 686 -50.06 4.16 -15.27
N LEU A 687 -49.52 4.25 -14.05
CA LEU A 687 -48.36 3.48 -13.60
C LEU A 687 -48.71 2.00 -13.42
N LEU A 688 -49.97 1.67 -13.11
CA LEU A 688 -50.45 0.29 -13.06
C LEU A 688 -50.54 -0.33 -14.47
N GLY A 689 -50.92 0.46 -15.48
CA GLY A 689 -50.89 0.03 -16.88
C GLY A 689 -49.47 -0.25 -17.39
N LEU A 690 -48.52 0.61 -17.01
CA LEU A 690 -47.08 0.43 -17.28
C LEU A 690 -46.55 -0.85 -16.60
N MET A 691 -46.95 -1.11 -15.35
CA MET A 691 -46.56 -2.32 -14.62
C MET A 691 -47.07 -3.58 -15.31
N GLN A 692 -48.32 -3.62 -15.75
CA GLN A 692 -48.86 -4.79 -16.46
C GLN A 692 -48.11 -5.05 -17.78
N THR A 693 -47.69 -4.00 -18.47
CA THR A 693 -46.98 -4.15 -19.74
C THR A 693 -45.53 -4.59 -19.51
N TRP A 694 -44.78 -3.89 -18.66
CA TRP A 694 -43.33 -4.09 -18.56
C TRP A 694 -42.91 -5.16 -17.56
N ILE A 695 -43.65 -5.34 -16.46
CA ILE A 695 -43.32 -6.35 -15.45
C ILE A 695 -44.02 -7.69 -15.76
N VAL A 696 -45.31 -7.68 -16.12
CA VAL A 696 -46.08 -8.92 -16.32
C VAL A 696 -45.90 -9.50 -17.72
N LYS A 697 -45.99 -8.68 -18.79
CA LYS A 697 -45.84 -9.19 -20.17
C LYS A 697 -44.37 -9.31 -20.59
N GLU A 698 -43.58 -8.24 -20.42
CA GLU A 698 -42.21 -8.17 -20.92
C GLU A 698 -41.13 -8.64 -19.92
N GLN A 699 -41.47 -8.82 -18.63
CA GLN A 699 -40.55 -9.18 -17.55
C GLN A 699 -39.26 -8.32 -17.46
N CYS A 700 -39.35 -7.04 -17.85
CA CYS A 700 -38.22 -6.13 -17.92
C CYS A 700 -38.35 -4.99 -16.89
N ILE A 701 -37.78 -5.22 -15.70
CA ILE A 701 -37.78 -4.25 -14.60
C ILE A 701 -37.02 -2.96 -14.95
N PRO A 702 -35.84 -3.00 -15.62
CA PRO A 702 -35.14 -1.78 -15.99
C PRO A 702 -35.96 -0.86 -16.91
N ALA A 703 -36.68 -1.44 -17.87
CA ALA A 703 -37.56 -0.66 -18.77
C ALA A 703 -38.74 -0.03 -18.00
N PHE A 704 -39.33 -0.78 -17.06
CA PHE A 704 -40.36 -0.24 -16.16
C PHE A 704 -39.83 0.94 -15.34
N VAL A 705 -38.70 0.76 -14.63
CA VAL A 705 -38.14 1.82 -13.78
C VAL A 705 -37.78 3.06 -14.60
N ALA A 706 -37.21 2.90 -15.79
CA ALA A 706 -36.88 4.02 -16.68
C ALA A 706 -38.12 4.83 -17.11
N LEU A 707 -39.20 4.14 -17.47
CA LEU A 707 -40.45 4.82 -17.86
C LEU A 707 -41.13 5.51 -16.68
N VAL A 708 -41.14 4.85 -15.51
CA VAL A 708 -41.65 5.46 -14.28
C VAL A 708 -40.84 6.69 -13.90
N THR A 709 -39.51 6.65 -14.01
CA THR A 709 -38.67 7.81 -13.74
C THR A 709 -38.95 8.97 -14.68
N LEU A 710 -39.23 8.68 -15.96
CA LEU A 710 -39.54 9.70 -16.97
C LEU A 710 -40.91 10.33 -16.70
N ASP A 711 -41.94 9.52 -16.40
CA ASP A 711 -43.28 10.01 -16.04
C ASP A 711 -43.25 10.84 -14.74
N CYS A 712 -42.56 10.36 -13.69
CA CYS A 712 -42.38 11.13 -12.46
C CYS A 712 -41.62 12.45 -12.71
N TYR A 713 -40.62 12.46 -13.60
CA TYR A 713 -39.89 13.68 -13.95
C TYR A 713 -40.77 14.68 -14.71
N GLU A 714 -41.59 14.21 -15.66
CA GLU A 714 -42.52 15.05 -16.42
C GLU A 714 -43.58 15.67 -15.50
N LYS A 715 -44.16 14.88 -14.59
CA LYS A 715 -45.11 15.36 -13.56
C LYS A 715 -44.46 16.37 -12.60
N ALA A 716 -43.25 16.08 -12.13
CA ALA A 716 -42.50 17.01 -11.28
C ALA A 716 -42.20 18.33 -12.00
N LYS A 717 -41.89 18.28 -13.31
CA LYS A 717 -41.69 19.46 -14.15
C LYS A 717 -42.99 20.24 -14.41
N ALA A 718 -44.12 19.56 -14.52
CA ALA A 718 -45.44 20.16 -14.69
C ALA A 718 -46.00 20.78 -13.39
N GLY A 719 -45.40 20.47 -12.23
CA GLY A 719 -45.85 20.95 -10.91
C GLY A 719 -47.04 20.15 -10.35
N GLU A 720 -47.24 18.92 -10.82
CA GLU A 720 -48.36 18.05 -10.42
C GLU A 720 -48.00 17.08 -9.27
N VAL A 721 -46.82 17.23 -8.65
CA VAL A 721 -46.27 16.33 -7.61
C VAL A 721 -46.12 17.02 -6.26
#